data_AF-A0A6J8B9X0-F1
#
_entry.id   AF-A0A6J8B9X0-F1
#
_cell.length_a   1.000
_cell.length_b   1.000
_cell.length_c   1.000
_cell.angle_alpha   90.00
_cell.angle_beta   90.00
_cell.angle_gamma   90.00
#
_symmetry.space_group_name_H-M   'P 1'
#
loop_
_entity.id
_entity.type
_entity.pdbx_description
1 polymer ?
#
loop_
_entity_poly.entity_id
_entity_poly.type
_entity_poly.pdbx_seq_one_letter_code
_entity_poly.pdbx_strand_id
1 'polypeptide(L)'
;MEYAKEREDRLKKDLEVRGTLTEIEYAKEREDRLKKDLEVRGTLTEIEYAKEREDRLRKDLEAALHKLRSIEENIEAERASHLETKFNSEIVQLRVRDLEGALDVEKSANNEANKAIDRLTRQIRELEHSYDEERKNGKDLGVKLERTEKEYKSVKKQLTNEVDNKKNVIGSLSKELEVHQKNFNELKDELNKAKKRQIYLEETYGGSMRELELLLHNFQVDENPKKSRGKKESDKLPAPTTVLESLRHTLSEYKRRLETTSDELVRMRKLCESLGKEVDQCKEMIWAKDKSLEDAQKNYTRTAKELNRVRSEYGELESTLTKMKIDLHSTASNQTKDRKRVHELSEEVGLYHCTVLIQIKERKRVHELSEEVGLYHCTVLNQTKDRKRVHELSEEIMKLVKRQKNNDEEKLAFLHGMYQRLLAGRVMVSAKDHGLNQFSWGDLASLVYDQVSALVSSHQRAEEKVHHLEEALRAKEGAVEEIQKSYEDQLNKLTSLTKERELSWQKQKEEIEGHYQQLLNELQNRSKKSQAMADQAWEKIRMTGSVKQGLEGEVVDLRQQLTESRKHNTALLAAISLLSGAFFPLCSRNSQLSLQRKILEDQLTNWEFCRDRIELLVATLGEEMKVVKEGSITEKSKPVNSRRQPLLLFRVGVVTVIAANRLRCLRHSCSRMFVTYDTGVSPQNSLVVCTGGVKPPTISISGAKEDFDHEQQSPEVMLQWFSNPELLNTILTSTSDFLEVIDHVKDKDKASQTESRAVVNAAKNCFTKLVDKISKYFEGVPGQPQMAFRERNSLVRQMGRALTSTCNRQTLEQKQHLVSLQELLGALQNHILDFTQRLHTVEVERRNLMCEIDKLKEENEIGPHRGEVEQLQDELNTLKDKELQNVSMDKFESVCHELNNALRREQQAQQLLIEQGRQLEEVTMRLDLYTTEGMEKEQTLTEAVHGLAETKMEVKRKEQTLRQLNRQVITYEGDKKTLTQNIHDAEKALRTVAKDKEILIVYVKNVENALEQARKELLLAKPVTGREMSLSKLLLNADFIPGDVGKAGQELIACQNLVGAFVDHQNQAYAKVKALEDEIESHRRHILTLKRELSDAVRREYEEEPQIPTRDCHKGHSEEDFFDSTSAEFLPIKEDSDISFVAAKAATPKTGSKKTDKSPKYMTPTRSSRSHVRPKAFEPHGR
;
A
#
# COMPACT_ATOMS: atom_id res chain seq x y z
N MET A 1 38.16 30.59 -207.47
CA MET A 1 36.89 30.16 -206.84
C MET A 1 37.07 29.23 -205.64
N GLU A 2 38.15 28.43 -205.56
CA GLU A 2 38.36 27.51 -204.41
C GLU A 2 38.41 28.20 -203.03
N TYR A 3 38.94 29.43 -202.95
CA TYR A 3 39.09 30.16 -201.69
C TYR A 3 37.79 30.52 -200.94
N ALA A 4 36.63 30.43 -201.60
CA ALA A 4 35.34 30.73 -200.97
C ALA A 4 34.79 29.55 -200.16
N LYS A 5 34.95 28.32 -200.66
CA LYS A 5 34.34 27.11 -200.09
C LYS A 5 35.00 26.72 -198.75
N GLU A 6 36.32 26.82 -198.69
CA GLU A 6 37.12 26.45 -197.52
C GLU A 6 36.96 27.41 -196.31
N ARG A 7 36.30 28.56 -196.50
CA ARG A 7 35.90 29.48 -195.42
C ARG A 7 34.53 29.14 -194.85
N GLU A 8 33.62 28.65 -195.69
CA GLU A 8 32.26 28.28 -195.30
C GLU A 8 32.27 26.99 -194.45
N ASP A 9 33.04 25.99 -194.84
CA ASP A 9 33.19 24.73 -194.09
C ASP A 9 33.83 24.93 -192.70
N ARG A 10 34.74 25.90 -192.55
CA ARG A 10 35.32 26.27 -191.24
C ARG A 10 34.30 26.97 -190.34
N LEU A 11 33.51 27.90 -190.88
CA LEU A 11 32.45 28.58 -190.13
C LEU A 11 31.34 27.63 -189.67
N LYS A 12 30.98 26.62 -190.48
CA LYS A 12 30.04 25.57 -190.08
C LYS A 12 30.55 24.78 -188.88
N LYS A 13 31.82 24.38 -188.90
CA LYS A 13 32.41 23.56 -187.83
C LYS A 13 32.51 24.31 -186.50
N ASP A 14 32.84 25.60 -186.52
CA ASP A 14 32.89 26.44 -185.31
C ASP A 14 31.49 26.71 -184.71
N LEU A 15 30.44 26.78 -185.55
CA LEU A 15 29.05 26.90 -185.08
C LEU A 15 28.54 25.61 -184.42
N GLU A 16 28.89 24.45 -184.98
CA GLU A 16 28.50 23.13 -184.47
C GLU A 16 29.21 22.80 -183.13
N VAL A 17 30.48 23.17 -183.00
CA VAL A 17 31.23 23.09 -181.73
C VAL A 17 30.68 24.06 -180.67
N ARG A 18 30.23 25.26 -181.07
CA ARG A 18 29.65 26.23 -180.12
C ARG A 18 28.29 25.78 -179.58
N GLY A 19 27.43 25.20 -180.42
CA GLY A 19 26.13 24.67 -179.99
C GLY A 19 26.29 23.53 -178.97
N THR A 20 27.17 22.58 -179.26
CA THR A 20 27.44 21.44 -178.37
C THR A 20 28.08 21.86 -177.04
N LEU A 21 28.90 22.92 -177.01
CA LEU A 21 29.43 23.47 -175.74
C LEU A 21 28.30 24.04 -174.85
N THR A 22 27.39 24.82 -175.44
CA THR A 22 26.29 25.45 -174.67
C THR A 22 25.29 24.45 -174.10
N GLU A 23 25.04 23.33 -174.78
CA GLU A 23 24.20 22.26 -174.25
C GLU A 23 24.86 21.52 -173.07
N ILE A 24 26.19 21.33 -173.12
CA ILE A 24 26.95 20.72 -172.01
C ILE A 24 27.02 21.64 -170.79
N GLU A 25 27.15 22.96 -170.98
CA GLU A 25 27.12 23.93 -169.87
C GLU A 25 25.73 23.99 -169.21
N TYR A 26 24.65 24.02 -169.99
CA TYR A 26 23.28 23.94 -169.45
C TYR A 26 22.99 22.61 -168.74
N ALA A 27 23.51 21.50 -169.25
CA ALA A 27 23.39 20.19 -168.60
C ALA A 27 24.12 20.16 -167.26
N LYS A 28 25.36 20.67 -167.19
CA LYS A 28 26.15 20.75 -165.95
C LYS A 28 25.51 21.63 -164.90
N GLU A 29 25.05 22.85 -165.24
CA GLU A 29 24.36 23.68 -164.24
C GLU A 29 23.04 23.06 -163.74
N ARG A 30 22.38 22.23 -164.56
CA ARG A 30 21.17 21.51 -164.16
C ARG A 30 21.52 20.34 -163.23
N GLU A 31 22.59 19.62 -163.52
CA GLU A 31 23.10 18.54 -162.68
C GLU A 31 23.61 19.05 -161.33
N ASP A 32 24.40 20.15 -161.31
CA ASP A 32 24.88 20.79 -160.08
C ASP A 32 23.73 21.35 -159.23
N ARG A 33 22.68 21.93 -159.84
CA ARG A 33 21.46 22.33 -159.10
C ARG A 33 20.74 21.14 -158.49
N LEU A 34 20.54 20.05 -159.24
CA LEU A 34 19.95 18.82 -158.73
C LEU A 34 20.77 18.19 -157.60
N LYS A 35 22.10 18.22 -157.72
CA LYS A 35 23.03 17.70 -156.72
C LYS A 35 22.98 18.50 -155.42
N LYS A 36 22.94 19.84 -155.53
CA LYS A 36 22.79 20.75 -154.40
C LYS A 36 21.41 20.63 -153.73
N ASP A 37 20.34 20.46 -154.50
CA ASP A 37 19.01 20.19 -153.95
C ASP A 37 18.93 18.83 -153.25
N LEU A 38 19.66 17.82 -153.73
CA LEU A 38 19.79 16.51 -153.06
C LEU A 38 20.60 16.60 -151.77
N GLU A 39 21.71 17.34 -151.76
CA GLU A 39 22.50 17.59 -150.54
C GLU A 39 21.69 18.37 -149.49
N VAL A 40 21.00 19.45 -149.88
CA VAL A 40 20.10 20.19 -148.98
C VAL A 40 18.99 19.29 -148.45
N ARG A 41 18.37 18.45 -149.28
CA ARG A 41 17.34 17.50 -148.84
C ARG A 41 17.89 16.45 -147.88
N GLY A 42 19.11 15.96 -148.11
CA GLY A 42 19.83 15.07 -147.18
C GLY A 42 20.01 15.74 -145.81
N THR A 43 20.59 16.94 -145.78
CA THR A 43 20.77 17.68 -144.52
C THR A 43 19.45 18.01 -143.81
N LEU A 44 18.37 18.28 -144.55
CA LEU A 44 17.03 18.46 -143.95
C LEU A 44 16.57 17.18 -143.25
N THR A 45 16.67 16.02 -143.92
CA THR A 45 16.26 14.74 -143.31
C THR A 45 17.12 14.34 -142.11
N GLU A 46 18.41 14.69 -142.10
CA GLU A 46 19.28 14.50 -140.93
C GLU A 46 18.89 15.42 -139.76
N ILE A 47 18.54 16.69 -140.04
CA ILE A 47 18.06 17.65 -139.03
C ILE A 47 16.69 17.21 -138.48
N GLU A 48 15.77 16.74 -139.33
CA GLU A 48 14.47 16.20 -138.91
C GLU A 48 14.65 14.96 -138.02
N TYR A 49 15.50 14.01 -138.41
CA TYR A 49 15.82 12.84 -137.58
C TYR A 49 16.50 13.23 -136.25
N ALA A 50 17.41 14.20 -136.28
CA ALA A 50 18.06 14.72 -135.07
C ALA A 50 17.05 15.39 -134.13
N LYS A 51 16.09 16.16 -134.67
CA LYS A 51 15.01 16.78 -133.91
C LYS A 51 14.05 15.74 -133.31
N GLU A 52 13.63 14.73 -134.08
CA GLU A 52 12.82 13.62 -133.54
C GLU A 52 13.56 12.82 -132.47
N ARG A 53 14.88 12.71 -132.56
CA ARG A 53 15.72 12.11 -131.52
C ARG A 53 15.80 13.00 -130.28
N GLU A 54 15.93 14.32 -130.45
CA GLU A 54 15.90 15.28 -129.35
C GLU A 54 14.54 15.29 -128.64
N ASP A 55 13.43 15.34 -129.37
CA ASP A 55 12.07 15.31 -128.81
C ASP A 55 11.77 13.99 -128.07
N ARG A 56 12.34 12.86 -128.53
CA ARG A 56 12.32 11.59 -127.78
C ARG A 56 13.12 11.69 -126.48
N LEU A 57 14.38 12.17 -126.56
CA LEU A 57 15.22 12.34 -125.37
C LEU A 57 14.65 13.34 -124.36
N ARG A 58 13.95 14.38 -124.82
CA ARG A 58 13.21 15.33 -123.95
C ARG A 58 12.05 14.64 -123.24
N LYS A 59 11.23 13.86 -123.95
CA LYS A 59 10.14 13.07 -123.33
C LYS A 59 10.68 12.03 -122.34
N ASP A 60 11.78 11.35 -122.67
CA ASP A 60 12.43 10.39 -121.78
C ASP A 60 13.00 11.08 -120.52
N LEU A 61 13.60 12.27 -120.67
CA LEU A 61 14.08 13.10 -119.57
C LEU A 61 12.93 13.62 -118.69
N GLU A 62 11.84 14.12 -119.27
CA GLU A 62 10.64 14.54 -118.55
C GLU A 62 10.01 13.38 -117.77
N ALA A 63 9.91 12.19 -118.39
CA ALA A 63 9.45 10.98 -117.74
C ALA A 63 10.40 10.53 -116.60
N ALA A 64 11.72 10.67 -116.78
CA ALA A 64 12.71 10.40 -115.72
C ALA A 64 12.60 11.40 -114.56
N LEU A 65 12.41 12.70 -114.84
CA LEU A 65 12.20 13.75 -113.84
C LEU A 65 10.85 13.61 -113.11
N HIS A 66 9.83 13.07 -113.76
CA HIS A 66 8.56 12.72 -113.10
C HIS A 66 8.74 11.49 -112.19
N LYS A 67 9.49 10.48 -112.62
CA LYS A 67 9.81 9.31 -111.79
C LYS A 67 10.67 9.70 -110.58
N LEU A 68 11.67 10.56 -110.76
CA LEU A 68 12.48 11.09 -109.66
C LEU A 68 11.61 11.82 -108.63
N ARG A 69 10.77 12.77 -109.06
CA ARG A 69 9.86 13.48 -108.14
C ARG A 69 8.91 12.54 -107.40
N SER A 70 8.32 11.56 -108.08
CA SER A 70 7.46 10.57 -107.42
C SER A 70 8.23 9.69 -106.41
N ILE A 71 9.50 9.38 -106.68
CA ILE A 71 10.36 8.66 -105.72
C ILE A 71 10.74 9.56 -104.54
N GLU A 72 11.05 10.84 -104.77
CA GLU A 72 11.32 11.82 -103.72
C GLU A 72 10.10 12.05 -102.81
N GLU A 73 8.91 12.20 -103.39
CA GLU A 73 7.63 12.29 -102.68
C GLU A 73 7.35 11.03 -101.84
N ASN A 74 7.59 9.83 -102.40
CA ASN A 74 7.43 8.56 -101.67
C ASN A 74 8.44 8.44 -100.52
N ILE A 75 9.72 8.79 -100.74
CA ILE A 75 10.76 8.75 -99.69
C ILE A 75 10.42 9.74 -98.56
N GLU A 76 9.91 10.92 -98.88
CA GLU A 76 9.53 11.89 -97.85
C GLU A 76 8.25 11.49 -97.10
N ALA A 77 7.29 10.85 -97.79
CA ALA A 77 6.13 10.22 -97.15
C ALA A 77 6.53 9.06 -96.21
N GLU A 78 7.48 8.21 -96.62
CA GLU A 78 8.03 7.15 -95.77
C GLU A 78 8.78 7.73 -94.56
N ARG A 79 9.56 8.80 -94.73
CA ARG A 79 10.22 9.52 -93.62
C ARG A 79 9.21 10.11 -92.64
N ALA A 80 8.16 10.75 -93.14
CA ALA A 80 7.09 11.28 -92.31
C ALA A 80 6.38 10.17 -91.51
N SER A 81 6.00 9.07 -92.16
CA SER A 81 5.38 7.91 -91.52
C SER A 81 6.30 7.24 -90.49
N HIS A 82 7.61 7.13 -90.78
CA HIS A 82 8.59 6.61 -89.84
C HIS A 82 8.79 7.52 -88.63
N LEU A 83 8.83 8.86 -88.82
CA LEU A 83 8.89 9.81 -87.72
C LEU A 83 7.63 9.75 -86.85
N GLU A 84 6.45 9.72 -87.46
CA GLU A 84 5.17 9.56 -86.73
C GLU A 84 5.14 8.24 -85.93
N THR A 85 5.54 7.12 -86.55
CA THR A 85 5.64 5.81 -85.89
C THR A 85 6.63 5.85 -84.74
N LYS A 86 7.76 6.55 -84.89
CA LYS A 86 8.77 6.72 -83.84
C LYS A 86 8.22 7.55 -82.67
N PHE A 87 7.59 8.69 -82.94
CA PHE A 87 6.96 9.51 -81.90
C PHE A 87 5.86 8.74 -81.17
N ASN A 88 5.01 8.02 -81.90
CA ASN A 88 3.97 7.16 -81.30
C ASN A 88 4.59 6.05 -80.43
N SER A 89 5.71 5.44 -80.85
CA SER A 89 6.44 4.46 -80.04
C SER A 89 7.02 5.09 -78.76
N GLU A 90 7.63 6.27 -78.85
CA GLU A 90 8.15 7.01 -77.68
C GLU A 90 7.03 7.41 -76.70
N ILE A 91 5.87 7.85 -77.20
CA ILE A 91 4.67 8.13 -76.39
C ILE A 91 4.17 6.87 -75.68
N VAL A 92 4.11 5.72 -76.38
CA VAL A 92 3.72 4.44 -75.77
C VAL A 92 4.74 4.00 -74.71
N GLN A 93 6.05 4.14 -74.96
CA GLN A 93 7.08 3.81 -73.97
C GLN A 93 7.01 4.70 -72.72
N LEU A 94 6.77 6.00 -72.89
CA LEU A 94 6.52 6.91 -71.77
C LEU A 94 5.27 6.48 -71.00
N ARG A 95 4.19 6.12 -71.70
CA ARG A 95 2.94 5.70 -71.05
C ARG A 95 3.07 4.37 -70.31
N VAL A 96 3.86 3.43 -70.84
CA VAL A 96 4.22 2.18 -70.13
C VAL A 96 5.01 2.50 -68.85
N ARG A 97 6.02 3.37 -68.93
CA ARG A 97 6.81 3.79 -67.76
C ARG A 97 5.96 4.49 -66.68
N ASP A 98 5.03 5.35 -67.09
CA ASP A 98 4.08 6.00 -66.18
C ASP A 98 3.18 4.97 -65.48
N LEU A 99 2.69 3.96 -66.23
CA LEU A 99 1.86 2.88 -65.70
C LEU A 99 2.65 1.93 -64.78
N GLU A 100 3.91 1.63 -65.11
CA GLU A 100 4.82 0.86 -64.25
C GLU A 100 5.10 1.60 -62.94
N GLY A 101 5.39 2.91 -63.01
CA GLY A 101 5.57 3.76 -61.84
C GLY A 101 4.31 3.86 -60.96
N ALA A 102 3.14 4.04 -61.58
CA ALA A 102 1.86 4.03 -60.88
C ALA A 102 1.58 2.67 -60.21
N LEU A 103 1.84 1.57 -60.90
CA LEU A 103 1.67 0.21 -60.40
C LEU A 103 2.62 -0.09 -59.22
N ASP A 104 3.86 0.38 -59.26
CA ASP A 104 4.81 0.18 -58.16
C ASP A 104 4.47 1.04 -56.93
N VAL A 105 3.96 2.26 -57.14
CA VAL A 105 3.36 3.07 -56.06
C VAL A 105 2.12 2.37 -55.47
N GLU A 106 1.24 1.80 -56.29
CA GLU A 106 0.07 1.05 -55.84
C GLU A 106 0.47 -0.22 -55.07
N LYS A 107 1.45 -0.99 -55.55
CA LYS A 107 2.03 -2.13 -54.81
C LYS A 107 2.60 -1.70 -53.47
N SER A 108 3.30 -0.56 -53.41
CA SER A 108 3.86 -0.04 -52.16
C SER A 108 2.75 0.36 -51.18
N ALA A 109 1.74 1.09 -51.64
CA ALA A 109 0.57 1.48 -50.85
C ALA A 109 -0.22 0.25 -50.35
N ASN A 110 -0.42 -0.76 -51.20
CA ASN A 110 -1.08 -2.01 -50.83
C ASN A 110 -0.24 -2.83 -49.81
N ASN A 111 1.08 -2.88 -49.98
CA ASN A 111 1.98 -3.48 -48.99
C ASN A 111 1.94 -2.76 -47.63
N GLU A 112 1.81 -1.43 -47.62
CA GLU A 112 1.63 -0.66 -46.38
C GLU A 112 0.25 -0.87 -45.76
N ALA A 113 -0.82 -0.92 -46.57
CA ALA A 113 -2.17 -1.27 -46.13
C ALA A 113 -2.23 -2.67 -45.52
N ASN A 114 -1.60 -3.68 -46.13
CA ASN A 114 -1.48 -5.02 -45.58
C ASN A 114 -0.72 -5.02 -44.24
N LYS A 115 0.40 -4.29 -44.13
CA LYS A 115 1.10 -4.08 -42.84
C LYS A 115 0.26 -3.35 -41.80
N ALA A 116 -0.71 -2.52 -42.20
CA ALA A 116 -1.66 -1.89 -41.29
C ALA A 116 -2.75 -2.88 -40.84
N ILE A 117 -3.28 -3.70 -41.76
CA ILE A 117 -4.21 -4.79 -41.47
C ILE A 117 -3.59 -5.82 -40.51
N ASP A 118 -2.33 -6.21 -40.71
CA ASP A 118 -1.60 -7.11 -39.80
C ASP A 118 -1.42 -6.51 -38.40
N ARG A 119 -1.20 -5.19 -38.30
CA ARG A 119 -1.11 -4.47 -37.03
C ARG A 119 -2.48 -4.45 -36.32
N LEU A 120 -3.56 -4.14 -37.03
CA LEU A 120 -4.92 -4.17 -36.50
C LEU A 120 -5.35 -5.59 -36.09
N THR A 121 -5.07 -6.60 -36.90
CA THR A 121 -5.36 -8.02 -36.59
C THR A 121 -4.60 -8.48 -35.34
N ARG A 122 -3.36 -8.03 -35.14
CA ARG A 122 -2.61 -8.30 -33.91
C ARG A 122 -3.23 -7.60 -32.69
N GLN A 123 -3.62 -6.33 -32.83
CA GLN A 123 -4.31 -5.59 -31.77
C GLN A 123 -5.66 -6.22 -31.39
N ILE A 124 -6.44 -6.69 -32.37
CA ILE A 124 -7.69 -7.42 -32.12
C ILE A 124 -7.42 -8.68 -31.28
N ARG A 125 -6.42 -9.51 -31.64
CA ARG A 125 -6.05 -10.70 -30.85
C ARG A 125 -5.54 -10.37 -29.45
N GLU A 126 -4.83 -9.26 -29.28
CA GLU A 126 -4.39 -8.78 -27.96
C GLU A 126 -5.58 -8.29 -27.10
N LEU A 127 -6.58 -7.65 -27.71
CA LEU A 127 -7.82 -7.24 -27.05
C LEU A 127 -8.71 -8.45 -26.70
N GLU A 128 -8.85 -9.43 -27.60
CA GLU A 128 -9.55 -10.70 -27.34
C GLU A 128 -8.91 -11.43 -26.16
N HIS A 129 -7.58 -11.55 -26.14
CA HIS A 129 -6.86 -12.16 -25.04
C HIS A 129 -7.06 -11.40 -23.72
N SER A 130 -6.95 -10.07 -23.73
CA SER A 130 -7.20 -9.24 -22.55
C SER A 130 -8.65 -9.34 -22.06
N TYR A 131 -9.62 -9.49 -22.97
CA TYR A 131 -11.02 -9.69 -22.63
C TYR A 131 -11.27 -11.07 -22.00
N ASP A 132 -10.65 -12.13 -22.51
CA ASP A 132 -10.75 -13.46 -21.91
C ASP A 132 -10.02 -13.57 -20.56
N GLU A 133 -8.89 -12.88 -20.38
CA GLU A 133 -8.25 -12.73 -19.07
C GLU A 133 -9.16 -11.99 -18.09
N GLU A 134 -9.75 -10.86 -18.49
CA GLU A 134 -10.66 -10.11 -17.61
C GLU A 134 -11.95 -10.90 -17.31
N ARG A 135 -12.44 -11.68 -18.27
CA ARG A 135 -13.56 -12.61 -18.08
C ARG A 135 -13.22 -13.75 -17.11
N LYS A 136 -11.96 -14.20 -17.09
CA LYS A 136 -11.46 -15.18 -16.11
C LYS A 136 -11.28 -14.54 -14.74
N ASN A 137 -10.68 -13.36 -14.66
CA ASN A 137 -10.57 -12.56 -13.44
C ASN A 137 -11.94 -12.29 -12.81
N GLY A 138 -12.94 -11.93 -13.63
CA GLY A 138 -14.33 -11.73 -13.20
C GLY A 138 -14.97 -12.99 -12.62
N LYS A 139 -14.70 -14.17 -13.18
CA LYS A 139 -15.12 -15.46 -12.60
C LYS A 139 -14.42 -15.72 -11.26
N ASP A 140 -13.10 -15.54 -11.20
CA ASP A 140 -12.32 -15.79 -9.98
C ASP A 140 -12.69 -14.81 -8.85
N LEU A 141 -12.97 -13.54 -9.18
CA LEU A 141 -13.54 -12.54 -8.28
C LEU A 141 -14.95 -12.92 -7.83
N GLY A 142 -15.79 -13.43 -8.73
CA GLY A 142 -17.13 -13.95 -8.38
C GLY A 142 -17.06 -15.12 -7.39
N VAL A 143 -16.15 -16.07 -7.59
CA VAL A 143 -15.94 -17.20 -6.65
C VAL A 143 -15.35 -16.72 -5.32
N LYS A 144 -14.43 -15.75 -5.33
CA LYS A 144 -13.92 -15.11 -4.10
C LYS A 144 -15.05 -14.41 -3.33
N LEU A 145 -15.89 -13.64 -4.03
CA LEU A 145 -17.05 -12.97 -3.45
C LEU A 145 -18.01 -13.99 -2.82
N GLU A 146 -18.35 -15.07 -3.51
CA GLU A 146 -19.22 -16.13 -2.99
C GLU A 146 -18.64 -16.82 -1.74
N ARG A 147 -17.32 -17.03 -1.68
CA ARG A 147 -16.65 -17.52 -0.45
C ARG A 147 -16.77 -16.52 0.69
N THR A 148 -16.44 -15.25 0.46
CA THR A 148 -16.56 -14.21 1.50
C THR A 148 -18.00 -13.99 1.96
N GLU A 149 -19.00 -14.14 1.09
CA GLU A 149 -20.41 -14.14 1.48
C GLU A 149 -20.77 -15.33 2.39
N LYS A 150 -20.27 -16.54 2.07
CA LYS A 150 -20.50 -17.74 2.90
C LYS A 150 -19.83 -17.61 4.26
N GLU A 151 -18.61 -17.09 4.29
CA GLU A 151 -17.89 -16.78 5.53
C GLU A 151 -18.63 -15.72 6.36
N TYR A 152 -19.06 -14.61 5.75
CA TYR A 152 -19.86 -13.59 6.42
C TYR A 152 -21.19 -14.13 6.96
N LYS A 153 -21.90 -14.97 6.18
CA LYS A 153 -23.12 -15.65 6.62
C LYS A 153 -22.85 -16.61 7.79
N SER A 154 -21.71 -17.30 7.80
CA SER A 154 -21.28 -18.18 8.90
C SER A 154 -20.93 -17.39 10.17
N VAL A 155 -20.08 -16.37 10.07
CA VAL A 155 -19.68 -15.49 11.18
C VAL A 155 -20.91 -14.78 11.76
N LYS A 156 -21.80 -14.25 10.92
CA LYS A 156 -23.07 -13.66 11.36
C LYS A 156 -23.91 -14.67 12.17
N LYS A 157 -24.01 -15.93 11.72
CA LYS A 157 -24.74 -16.99 12.43
C LYS A 157 -24.08 -17.34 13.77
N GLN A 158 -22.75 -17.38 13.84
CA GLN A 158 -22.01 -17.59 15.08
C GLN A 158 -22.26 -16.46 16.07
N LEU A 159 -22.15 -15.20 15.65
CA LEU A 159 -22.44 -14.03 16.50
C LEU A 159 -23.90 -13.99 16.97
N THR A 160 -24.89 -14.32 16.14
CA THR A 160 -26.28 -14.40 16.62
C THR A 160 -26.46 -15.49 17.68
N ASN A 161 -25.84 -16.67 17.48
CA ASN A 161 -25.90 -17.75 18.48
C ASN A 161 -25.21 -17.35 19.79
N GLU A 162 -24.07 -16.64 19.72
CA GLU A 162 -23.36 -16.16 20.91
C GLU A 162 -24.15 -15.08 21.66
N VAL A 163 -24.79 -14.17 20.93
CA VAL A 163 -25.70 -13.15 21.52
C VAL A 163 -26.90 -13.81 22.19
N ASP A 164 -27.52 -14.81 21.58
CA ASP A 164 -28.67 -15.50 22.18
C ASP A 164 -28.26 -16.38 23.37
N ASN A 165 -27.07 -17.01 23.33
CA ASN A 165 -26.49 -17.66 24.51
C ASN A 165 -26.23 -16.67 25.65
N LYS A 166 -25.66 -15.50 25.36
CA LYS A 166 -25.44 -14.45 26.37
C LYS A 166 -26.75 -13.91 26.94
N LYS A 167 -27.80 -13.75 26.12
CA LYS A 167 -29.16 -13.43 26.61
C LYS A 167 -29.72 -14.50 27.54
N ASN A 168 -29.52 -15.78 27.23
CA ASN A 168 -29.97 -16.88 28.08
C ASN A 168 -29.27 -16.86 29.44
N VAL A 169 -27.94 -16.64 29.46
CA VAL A 169 -27.15 -16.51 30.70
C VAL A 169 -27.55 -15.26 31.50
N ILE A 170 -27.75 -14.11 30.85
CA ILE A 170 -28.28 -12.92 31.51
C ILE A 170 -29.67 -13.22 32.09
N GLY A 171 -30.52 -13.93 31.37
CA GLY A 171 -31.85 -14.35 31.83
C GLY A 171 -31.84 -15.31 33.02
N SER A 172 -30.85 -16.21 33.13
CA SER A 172 -30.69 -17.05 34.34
C SER A 172 -30.17 -16.24 35.52
N LEU A 173 -29.14 -15.42 35.31
CA LEU A 173 -28.58 -14.54 36.36
C LEU A 173 -29.61 -13.52 36.87
N SER A 174 -30.48 -12.99 36.01
CA SER A 174 -31.59 -12.11 36.43
C SER A 174 -32.60 -12.84 37.32
N LYS A 175 -32.89 -14.11 37.06
CA LYS A 175 -33.78 -14.93 37.92
C LYS A 175 -33.13 -15.28 39.24
N GLU A 176 -31.84 -15.63 39.25
CA GLU A 176 -31.09 -15.84 40.49
C GLU A 176 -31.04 -14.56 41.34
N LEU A 177 -30.80 -13.41 40.71
CA LEU A 177 -30.84 -12.11 41.38
C LEU A 177 -32.23 -11.80 41.98
N GLU A 178 -33.31 -12.09 41.26
CA GLU A 178 -34.68 -11.95 41.76
C GLU A 178 -34.95 -12.86 42.99
N VAL A 179 -34.47 -14.11 42.94
CA VAL A 179 -34.54 -15.05 44.09
C VAL A 179 -33.70 -14.54 45.27
N HIS A 180 -32.48 -14.06 45.05
CA HIS A 180 -31.65 -13.48 46.10
C HIS A 180 -32.29 -12.22 46.70
N GLN A 181 -32.90 -11.35 45.89
CA GLN A 181 -33.62 -10.17 46.36
C GLN A 181 -34.84 -10.54 47.21
N LYS A 182 -35.58 -11.60 46.82
CA LYS A 182 -36.71 -12.14 47.59
C LYS A 182 -36.24 -12.72 48.93
N ASN A 183 -35.20 -13.57 48.92
CA ASN A 183 -34.62 -14.16 50.12
C ASN A 183 -34.06 -13.09 51.08
N PHE A 184 -33.46 -12.02 50.55
CA PHE A 184 -33.00 -10.88 51.35
C PHE A 184 -34.18 -10.14 52.02
N ASN A 185 -35.29 -9.93 51.31
CA ASN A 185 -36.50 -9.34 51.88
C ASN A 185 -37.11 -10.23 52.97
N GLU A 186 -37.20 -11.55 52.73
CA GLU A 186 -37.69 -12.52 53.73
C GLU A 186 -36.80 -12.55 54.98
N LEU A 187 -35.47 -12.51 54.82
CA LEU A 187 -34.51 -12.44 55.92
C LEU A 187 -34.60 -11.11 56.69
N LYS A 188 -34.84 -10.00 55.99
CA LYS A 188 -35.08 -8.68 56.59
C LYS A 188 -36.38 -8.67 57.42
N ASP A 189 -37.42 -9.35 56.96
CA ASP A 189 -38.67 -9.49 57.70
C ASP A 189 -38.53 -10.41 58.93
N GLU A 190 -37.80 -11.53 58.83
CA GLU A 190 -37.46 -12.34 60.01
C GLU A 190 -36.57 -11.58 61.00
N LEU A 191 -35.60 -10.78 60.53
CA LEU A 191 -34.81 -9.90 61.40
C LEU A 191 -35.68 -8.86 62.11
N ASN A 192 -36.68 -8.29 61.41
CA ASN A 192 -37.64 -7.38 62.02
C ASN A 192 -38.54 -8.08 63.06
N LYS A 193 -38.96 -9.33 62.80
CA LYS A 193 -39.68 -10.15 63.79
C LYS A 193 -38.79 -10.49 65.00
N ALA A 194 -37.52 -10.83 64.78
CA ALA A 194 -36.54 -11.08 65.83
C ALA A 194 -36.31 -9.84 66.70
N LYS A 195 -36.15 -8.65 66.10
CA LYS A 195 -36.07 -7.37 66.83
C LYS A 195 -37.33 -7.10 67.67
N LYS A 196 -38.52 -7.35 67.13
CA LYS A 196 -39.77 -7.23 67.91
C LYS A 196 -39.84 -8.23 69.08
N ARG A 197 -39.39 -9.47 68.88
CA ARG A 197 -39.26 -10.48 69.96
C ARG A 197 -38.24 -10.06 71.02
N GLN A 198 -37.12 -9.47 70.61
CA GLN A 198 -36.11 -8.93 71.52
C GLN A 198 -36.66 -7.80 72.37
N ILE A 199 -37.33 -6.80 71.77
CA ILE A 199 -37.96 -5.69 72.51
C ILE A 199 -39.00 -6.22 73.51
N TYR A 200 -39.84 -7.17 73.11
CA TYR A 200 -40.81 -7.80 74.01
C TYR A 200 -40.14 -8.58 75.16
N LEU A 201 -39.02 -9.26 74.88
CA LEU A 201 -38.21 -9.92 75.91
C LEU A 201 -37.55 -8.92 76.86
N GLU A 202 -37.03 -7.80 76.36
CA GLU A 202 -36.43 -6.73 77.16
C GLU A 202 -37.48 -5.99 78.02
N GLU A 203 -38.68 -5.75 77.49
CA GLU A 203 -39.82 -5.20 78.24
C GLU A 203 -40.30 -6.15 79.34
N THR A 204 -40.40 -7.45 79.05
CA THR A 204 -40.81 -8.46 80.05
C THR A 204 -39.73 -8.71 81.09
N TYR A 205 -38.44 -8.85 80.72
CA TYR A 205 -37.34 -8.93 81.68
C TYR A 205 -37.21 -7.65 82.52
N GLY A 206 -37.37 -6.48 81.89
CA GLY A 206 -37.36 -5.19 82.58
C GLY A 206 -38.59 -4.99 83.48
N GLY A 207 -39.71 -5.65 83.20
CA GLY A 207 -40.86 -5.77 84.09
C GLY A 207 -40.55 -6.65 85.30
N SER A 208 -40.11 -7.89 85.06
CA SER A 208 -39.76 -8.84 86.11
C SER A 208 -38.59 -8.39 86.98
N MET A 209 -37.62 -7.64 86.46
CA MET A 209 -36.56 -7.01 87.27
C MET A 209 -37.09 -5.88 88.15
N ARG A 210 -38.03 -5.05 87.68
CA ARG A 210 -38.68 -4.04 88.53
C ARG A 210 -39.56 -4.67 89.61
N GLU A 211 -40.21 -5.80 89.31
CA GLU A 211 -40.91 -6.61 90.32
C GLU A 211 -39.93 -7.24 91.32
N LEU A 212 -38.76 -7.73 90.88
CA LEU A 212 -37.71 -8.23 91.75
C LEU A 212 -37.13 -7.12 92.64
N GLU A 213 -36.92 -5.92 92.11
CA GLU A 213 -36.43 -4.75 92.85
C GLU A 213 -37.46 -4.28 93.90
N LEU A 214 -38.75 -4.30 93.55
CA LEU A 214 -39.85 -4.05 94.51
C LEU A 214 -39.93 -5.13 95.60
N LEU A 215 -39.72 -6.40 95.24
CA LEU A 215 -39.64 -7.51 96.20
C LEU A 215 -38.40 -7.39 97.12
N LEU A 216 -37.25 -6.98 96.59
CA LEU A 216 -36.02 -6.78 97.36
C LEU A 216 -36.12 -5.56 98.28
N HIS A 217 -36.87 -4.52 97.88
CA HIS A 217 -37.08 -3.32 98.70
C HIS A 217 -38.07 -3.56 99.85
N ASN A 218 -38.99 -4.53 99.71
CA ASN A 218 -39.97 -4.89 100.74
C ASN A 218 -39.42 -5.81 101.87
N PHE A 219 -38.18 -6.32 101.77
CA PHE A 219 -37.64 -7.27 102.75
C PHE A 219 -36.21 -6.92 103.22
N GLN A 220 -36.11 -6.07 104.25
CA GLN A 220 -34.94 -5.98 105.12
C GLN A 220 -35.34 -5.85 106.60
N VAL A 221 -34.51 -6.44 107.48
CA VAL A 221 -34.53 -6.47 108.97
C VAL A 221 -35.36 -7.59 109.66
N ASP A 222 -34.63 -8.66 110.03
CA ASP A 222 -34.53 -9.37 111.35
C ASP A 222 -35.74 -9.42 112.32
N GLU A 223 -36.09 -10.52 113.02
CA GLU A 223 -35.27 -11.38 113.91
C GLU A 223 -35.84 -12.82 114.15
N ASN A 224 -34.99 -13.70 114.72
CA ASN A 224 -35.22 -15.06 115.26
C ASN A 224 -36.32 -15.14 116.37
N PRO A 225 -36.90 -16.31 116.82
CA PRO A 225 -36.16 -17.56 117.19
C PRO A 225 -36.88 -18.97 117.30
N LYS A 226 -36.07 -20.02 117.58
CA LYS A 226 -36.28 -21.20 118.51
C LYS A 226 -36.96 -22.55 118.10
N LYS A 227 -36.19 -23.64 118.36
CA LYS A 227 -36.54 -25.03 118.83
C LYS A 227 -37.11 -26.05 117.79
N SER A 228 -36.89 -27.38 117.85
CA SER A 228 -36.31 -28.27 118.89
C SER A 228 -35.83 -29.66 118.35
N ARG A 229 -34.87 -30.33 119.05
CA ARG A 229 -34.62 -31.81 119.19
C ARG A 229 -34.38 -32.67 117.91
N GLY A 230 -33.50 -33.70 117.88
CA GLY A 230 -32.44 -34.16 118.80
C GLY A 230 -31.98 -35.63 118.57
N LYS A 231 -30.66 -35.90 118.71
CA LYS A 231 -29.93 -37.21 118.91
C LYS A 231 -29.97 -38.36 117.85
N LYS A 232 -28.76 -38.89 117.57
CA LYS A 232 -28.25 -40.31 117.48
C LYS A 232 -29.27 -41.47 117.21
N GLU A 233 -28.98 -42.58 116.51
CA GLU A 233 -27.72 -43.32 116.25
C GLU A 233 -27.89 -44.41 115.13
N SER A 234 -26.78 -44.97 114.63
CA SER A 234 -26.60 -46.33 114.01
C SER A 234 -27.45 -46.88 112.83
N ASP A 235 -26.74 -47.30 111.78
CA ASP A 235 -26.97 -48.39 110.79
C ASP A 235 -28.37 -48.97 110.49
N LYS A 236 -28.77 -48.87 109.20
CA LYS A 236 -29.06 -50.04 108.31
C LYS A 236 -29.35 -49.64 106.84
N LEU A 237 -29.11 -50.61 105.96
CA LEU A 237 -29.21 -50.62 104.49
C LEU A 237 -30.37 -49.79 103.86
N PRO A 238 -30.14 -49.08 102.72
CA PRO A 238 -31.21 -48.39 101.99
C PRO A 238 -32.10 -49.35 101.19
N ALA A 239 -33.37 -48.97 101.02
CA ALA A 239 -34.40 -49.78 100.38
C ALA A 239 -34.26 -49.87 98.84
N PRO A 240 -34.82 -50.92 98.18
CA PRO A 240 -34.67 -51.13 96.73
C PRO A 240 -35.13 -49.98 95.82
N THR A 241 -36.06 -49.14 96.29
CA THR A 241 -36.60 -47.99 95.53
C THR A 241 -35.52 -46.97 95.16
N THR A 242 -34.61 -46.64 96.08
CA THR A 242 -33.56 -45.63 95.84
C THR A 242 -32.52 -46.12 94.81
N VAL A 243 -32.29 -47.44 94.77
CA VAL A 243 -31.41 -48.08 93.78
C VAL A 243 -32.05 -48.07 92.38
N LEU A 244 -33.37 -48.33 92.29
CA LEU A 244 -34.11 -48.26 91.03
C LEU A 244 -34.17 -46.83 90.46
N GLU A 245 -34.27 -45.80 91.30
CA GLU A 245 -34.23 -44.40 90.85
C GLU A 245 -32.83 -44.00 90.36
N SER A 246 -31.76 -44.44 91.03
CA SER A 246 -30.38 -44.25 90.56
C SER A 246 -30.11 -44.98 89.22
N LEU A 247 -30.62 -46.21 89.07
CA LEU A 247 -30.58 -46.95 87.81
C LEU A 247 -31.38 -46.27 86.69
N ARG A 248 -32.55 -45.71 87.01
CA ARG A 248 -33.37 -44.95 86.04
C ARG A 248 -32.65 -43.68 85.59
N HIS A 249 -32.03 -42.95 86.52
CA HIS A 249 -31.25 -41.75 86.19
C HIS A 249 -30.02 -42.07 85.33
N THR A 250 -29.26 -43.12 85.68
CA THR A 250 -28.09 -43.54 84.88
C THR A 250 -28.50 -44.08 83.51
N LEU A 251 -29.60 -44.83 83.38
CA LEU A 251 -30.14 -45.24 82.08
C LEU A 251 -30.61 -44.04 81.23
N SER A 252 -31.22 -43.02 81.83
CA SER A 252 -31.56 -41.77 81.13
C SER A 252 -30.32 -40.99 80.70
N GLU A 253 -29.27 -40.95 81.52
CA GLU A 253 -27.98 -40.35 81.19
C GLU A 253 -27.29 -41.11 80.03
N TYR A 254 -27.31 -42.45 80.04
CA TYR A 254 -26.82 -43.26 78.92
C TYR A 254 -27.64 -43.06 77.65
N LYS A 255 -28.98 -42.98 77.74
CA LYS A 255 -29.83 -42.70 76.58
C LYS A 255 -29.53 -41.33 75.98
N ARG A 256 -29.42 -40.29 76.82
CA ARG A 256 -29.04 -38.93 76.42
C ARG A 256 -27.66 -38.90 75.75
N ARG A 257 -26.68 -39.63 76.28
CA ARG A 257 -25.36 -39.78 75.66
C ARG A 257 -25.45 -40.46 74.30
N LEU A 258 -26.21 -41.55 74.18
CA LEU A 258 -26.43 -42.27 72.92
C LEU A 258 -27.06 -41.34 71.86
N GLU A 259 -28.10 -40.60 72.23
CA GLU A 259 -28.77 -39.60 71.38
C GLU A 259 -27.78 -38.50 70.94
N THR A 260 -27.01 -37.90 71.86
CA THR A 260 -26.00 -36.89 71.48
C THR A 260 -24.89 -37.44 70.57
N THR A 261 -24.42 -38.67 70.79
CA THR A 261 -23.44 -39.31 69.88
C THR A 261 -24.05 -39.64 68.51
N SER A 262 -25.33 -39.99 68.47
CA SER A 262 -26.07 -40.20 67.22
C SER A 262 -26.19 -38.89 66.43
N ASP A 263 -26.54 -37.79 67.08
CA ASP A 263 -26.62 -36.46 66.46
C ASP A 263 -25.25 -35.95 65.99
N GLU A 264 -24.16 -36.28 66.70
CA GLU A 264 -22.79 -36.02 66.27
C GLU A 264 -22.41 -36.84 65.02
N LEU A 265 -22.75 -38.13 64.98
CA LEU A 265 -22.55 -38.98 63.80
C LEU A 265 -23.38 -38.53 62.59
N VAL A 266 -24.59 -38.03 62.80
CA VAL A 266 -25.42 -37.43 61.73
C VAL A 266 -24.81 -36.12 61.24
N ARG A 267 -24.27 -35.26 62.13
CA ARG A 267 -23.53 -34.04 61.74
C ARG A 267 -22.28 -34.39 60.94
N MET A 268 -21.47 -35.33 61.40
CA MET A 268 -20.27 -35.80 60.69
C MET A 268 -20.60 -36.40 59.32
N ARG A 269 -21.67 -37.19 59.21
CA ARG A 269 -22.13 -37.73 57.93
C ARG A 269 -22.49 -36.64 56.92
N LYS A 270 -23.27 -35.64 57.34
CA LYS A 270 -23.62 -34.47 56.50
C LYS A 270 -22.39 -33.69 56.06
N LEU A 271 -21.38 -33.59 56.93
CA LEU A 271 -20.13 -32.90 56.61
C LEU A 271 -19.30 -33.69 55.58
N CYS A 272 -19.22 -35.02 55.71
CA CYS A 272 -18.62 -35.89 54.67
C CYS A 272 -19.38 -35.82 53.34
N GLU A 273 -20.72 -35.75 53.36
CA GLU A 273 -21.55 -35.56 52.16
C GLU A 273 -21.34 -34.17 51.51
N SER A 274 -21.07 -33.12 52.29
CA SER A 274 -20.68 -31.80 51.77
C SER A 274 -19.31 -31.83 51.10
N LEU A 275 -18.31 -32.36 51.80
CA LEU A 275 -16.95 -32.51 51.27
C LEU A 275 -16.91 -33.38 50.01
N GLY A 276 -17.75 -34.42 49.92
CA GLY A 276 -17.91 -35.21 48.71
C GLY A 276 -18.36 -34.37 47.51
N LYS A 277 -19.37 -33.50 47.71
CA LYS A 277 -19.85 -32.57 46.66
C LYS A 277 -18.81 -31.53 46.28
N GLU A 278 -18.05 -31.00 47.24
CA GLU A 278 -16.95 -30.06 46.99
C GLU A 278 -15.82 -30.73 46.18
N VAL A 279 -15.48 -31.98 46.49
CA VAL A 279 -14.52 -32.78 45.71
C VAL A 279 -15.02 -33.01 44.28
N ASP A 280 -16.30 -33.34 44.09
CA ASP A 280 -16.86 -33.53 42.74
C ASP A 280 -16.95 -32.21 41.95
N GLN A 281 -17.28 -31.09 42.59
CA GLN A 281 -17.18 -29.76 41.99
C GLN A 281 -15.74 -29.40 41.59
N CYS A 282 -14.75 -29.78 42.41
CA CYS A 282 -13.33 -29.59 42.07
C CYS A 282 -12.92 -30.44 40.87
N LYS A 283 -13.39 -31.70 40.74
CA LYS A 283 -13.13 -32.54 39.56
C LYS A 283 -13.70 -31.93 38.28
N GLU A 284 -14.95 -31.47 38.31
CA GLU A 284 -15.59 -30.80 37.16
C GLU A 284 -14.85 -29.50 36.79
N MET A 285 -14.40 -28.73 37.78
CA MET A 285 -13.59 -27.53 37.54
C MET A 285 -12.24 -27.88 36.89
N ILE A 286 -11.54 -28.90 37.39
CA ILE A 286 -10.27 -29.38 36.80
C ILE A 286 -10.50 -29.84 35.36
N TRP A 287 -11.52 -30.67 35.10
CA TRP A 287 -11.84 -31.14 33.76
C TRP A 287 -12.17 -29.99 32.79
N ALA A 288 -12.94 -29.00 33.24
CA ALA A 288 -13.23 -27.81 32.43
C ALA A 288 -11.97 -26.96 32.16
N LYS A 289 -11.04 -26.87 33.11
CA LYS A 289 -9.75 -26.18 32.95
C LYS A 289 -8.84 -26.93 31.98
N ASP A 290 -8.71 -28.25 32.12
CA ASP A 290 -7.91 -29.09 31.22
C ASP A 290 -8.42 -29.01 29.79
N LYS A 291 -9.75 -29.07 29.59
CA LYS A 291 -10.38 -28.90 28.28
C LYS A 291 -10.13 -27.51 27.68
N SER A 292 -10.24 -26.46 28.49
CA SER A 292 -9.90 -25.10 28.07
C SER A 292 -8.41 -24.94 27.72
N LEU A 293 -7.53 -25.69 28.38
CA LEU A 293 -6.08 -25.69 28.13
C LEU A 293 -5.76 -26.43 26.83
N GLU A 294 -6.40 -27.58 26.59
CA GLU A 294 -6.28 -28.35 25.34
C GLU A 294 -6.74 -27.52 24.13
N ASP A 295 -7.87 -26.81 24.22
CA ASP A 295 -8.36 -25.94 23.16
C ASP A 295 -7.47 -24.70 22.97
N ALA A 296 -6.91 -24.12 24.04
CA ALA A 296 -5.89 -23.08 23.95
C ALA A 296 -4.61 -23.58 23.25
N GLN A 297 -4.18 -24.82 23.52
CA GLN A 297 -3.02 -25.44 22.89
C GLN A 297 -3.26 -25.75 21.40
N LYS A 298 -4.47 -26.19 21.03
CA LYS A 298 -4.89 -26.33 19.61
C LYS A 298 -4.89 -24.97 18.89
N ASN A 299 -5.37 -23.91 19.54
CA ASN A 299 -5.33 -22.57 18.98
C ASN A 299 -3.90 -22.03 18.83
N TYR A 300 -3.04 -22.22 19.84
CA TYR A 300 -1.62 -21.86 19.79
C TYR A 300 -0.86 -22.59 18.67
N THR A 301 -1.07 -23.90 18.52
CA THR A 301 -0.43 -24.66 17.42
C THR A 301 -0.95 -24.24 16.04
N ARG A 302 -2.22 -23.82 15.92
CA ARG A 302 -2.78 -23.26 14.69
C ARG A 302 -2.19 -21.90 14.35
N THR A 303 -2.09 -20.98 15.32
CA THR A 303 -1.48 -19.65 15.11
C THR A 303 0.02 -19.73 14.85
N ALA A 304 0.73 -20.68 15.47
CA ALA A 304 2.15 -20.94 15.17
C ALA A 304 2.37 -21.44 13.73
N LYS A 305 1.49 -22.32 13.22
CA LYS A 305 1.52 -22.75 11.80
C LYS A 305 1.24 -21.58 10.85
N GLU A 306 0.27 -20.75 11.18
CA GLU A 306 -0.08 -19.57 10.37
C GLU A 306 1.03 -18.51 10.36
N LEU A 307 1.69 -18.27 11.51
CA LEU A 307 2.86 -17.41 11.60
C LEU A 307 4.02 -17.91 10.73
N ASN A 308 4.23 -19.23 10.68
CA ASN A 308 5.25 -19.83 9.81
C ASN A 308 4.88 -19.73 8.33
N ARG A 309 3.58 -19.85 7.96
CA ARG A 309 3.09 -19.59 6.60
C ARG A 309 3.40 -18.16 6.17
N VAL A 310 3.02 -17.17 6.99
CA VAL A 310 3.26 -15.75 6.71
C VAL A 310 4.77 -15.42 6.64
N ARG A 311 5.61 -16.08 7.45
CA ARG A 311 7.08 -15.95 7.35
C ARG A 311 7.64 -16.50 6.03
N SER A 312 7.10 -17.61 5.52
CA SER A 312 7.47 -18.14 4.19
C SER A 312 7.08 -17.15 3.09
N GLU A 313 5.83 -16.66 3.13
CA GLU A 313 5.32 -15.68 2.15
C GLU A 313 6.11 -14.36 2.18
N TYR A 314 6.57 -13.92 3.36
CA TYR A 314 7.46 -12.78 3.49
C TYR A 314 8.84 -13.04 2.86
N GLY A 315 9.44 -14.21 3.09
CA GLY A 315 10.73 -14.60 2.48
C GLY A 315 10.65 -14.73 0.96
N GLU A 316 9.53 -15.26 0.44
CA GLU A 316 9.24 -15.27 -1.00
C GLU A 316 9.10 -13.84 -1.55
N LEU A 317 8.37 -12.96 -0.86
CA LEU A 317 8.22 -11.56 -1.26
C LEU A 317 9.57 -10.83 -1.25
N GLU A 318 10.41 -11.03 -0.22
CA GLU A 318 11.77 -10.48 -0.14
C GLU A 318 12.64 -10.99 -1.31
N SER A 319 12.57 -12.29 -1.64
CA SER A 319 13.22 -12.86 -2.82
C SER A 319 12.74 -12.18 -4.12
N THR A 320 11.44 -12.01 -4.33
CA THR A 320 10.93 -11.29 -5.52
C THR A 320 11.38 -9.83 -5.56
N LEU A 321 11.47 -9.15 -4.41
CA LEU A 321 11.95 -7.77 -4.31
C LEU A 321 13.44 -7.67 -4.65
N THR A 322 14.27 -8.63 -4.23
CA THR A 322 15.68 -8.67 -4.67
C THR A 322 15.80 -8.94 -6.18
N LYS A 323 15.00 -9.84 -6.76
CA LYS A 323 14.96 -10.06 -8.22
C LYS A 323 14.55 -8.78 -8.97
N MET A 324 13.48 -8.11 -8.55
CA MET A 324 13.06 -6.83 -9.13
C MET A 324 14.14 -5.74 -9.01
N LYS A 325 14.86 -5.68 -7.89
CA LYS A 325 15.97 -4.73 -7.69
C LYS A 325 17.15 -4.99 -8.64
N ILE A 326 17.48 -6.26 -8.90
CA ILE A 326 18.49 -6.66 -9.88
C ILE A 326 18.04 -6.31 -11.30
N ASP A 327 16.79 -6.62 -11.65
CA ASP A 327 16.22 -6.30 -12.97
C ASP A 327 16.13 -4.78 -13.21
N LEU A 328 15.81 -3.98 -12.18
CA LEU A 328 15.83 -2.51 -12.24
C LEU A 328 17.25 -1.97 -12.42
N HIS A 329 18.26 -2.54 -11.74
CA HIS A 329 19.65 -2.15 -11.93
C HIS A 329 20.17 -2.52 -13.33
N SER A 330 19.80 -3.70 -13.84
CA SER A 330 20.14 -4.17 -15.19
C SER A 330 19.50 -3.30 -16.29
N THR A 331 18.22 -2.97 -16.15
CA THR A 331 17.50 -2.08 -17.08
C THR A 331 18.04 -0.65 -17.04
N ALA A 332 18.36 -0.11 -15.86
CA ALA A 332 19.05 1.17 -15.75
C ALA A 332 20.42 1.16 -16.45
N SER A 333 21.23 0.10 -16.24
CA SER A 333 22.52 -0.08 -16.92
C SER A 333 22.35 -0.08 -18.45
N ASN A 334 21.38 -0.84 -18.97
CA ASN A 334 21.11 -0.89 -20.41
C ASN A 334 20.62 0.45 -20.95
N GLN A 335 19.72 1.16 -20.25
CA GLN A 335 19.33 2.54 -20.62
C GLN A 335 20.53 3.50 -20.68
N THR A 336 21.55 3.35 -19.82
CA THR A 336 22.76 4.18 -19.95
C THR A 336 23.60 3.83 -21.18
N LYS A 337 23.65 2.56 -21.59
CA LYS A 337 24.32 2.13 -22.83
C LYS A 337 23.57 2.65 -24.05
N ASP A 338 22.25 2.51 -24.07
CA ASP A 338 21.41 2.98 -25.17
C ASP A 338 21.47 4.51 -25.31
N ARG A 339 21.51 5.27 -24.20
CA ARG A 339 21.76 6.72 -24.22
C ARG A 339 23.11 7.08 -24.83
N LYS A 340 24.18 6.35 -24.52
CA LYS A 340 25.50 6.56 -25.17
C LYS A 340 25.42 6.30 -26.66
N ARG A 341 24.79 5.18 -27.05
CA ARG A 341 24.63 4.80 -28.45
C ARG A 341 23.78 5.78 -29.26
N VAL A 342 22.73 6.34 -28.65
CA VAL A 342 21.92 7.42 -29.26
C VAL A 342 22.74 8.72 -29.37
N HIS A 343 23.62 9.02 -28.42
CA HIS A 343 24.52 10.17 -28.51
C HIS A 343 25.54 10.01 -29.64
N GLU A 344 26.20 8.85 -29.73
CA GLU A 344 27.12 8.45 -30.80
C GLU A 344 26.44 8.57 -32.18
N LEU A 345 25.25 7.97 -32.35
CA LEU A 345 24.47 8.08 -33.59
C LEU A 345 24.02 9.52 -33.89
N SER A 346 23.76 10.35 -32.87
CA SER A 346 23.42 11.76 -33.06
C SER A 346 24.62 12.58 -33.53
N GLU A 347 25.84 12.22 -33.12
CA GLU A 347 27.08 12.84 -33.63
C GLU A 347 27.35 12.41 -35.08
N GLU A 348 27.20 11.12 -35.39
CA GLU A 348 27.29 10.62 -36.78
C GLU A 348 26.27 11.31 -37.71
N VAL A 349 25.00 11.39 -37.31
CA VAL A 349 23.95 12.10 -38.07
C VAL A 349 24.26 13.59 -38.22
N GLY A 350 24.84 14.22 -37.19
CA GLY A 350 25.33 15.61 -37.26
C GLY A 350 26.43 15.81 -38.31
N LEU A 351 27.41 14.90 -38.36
CA LEU A 351 28.48 14.91 -39.36
C LEU A 351 27.95 14.66 -40.79
N TYR A 352 27.03 13.70 -40.96
CA TYR A 352 26.34 13.48 -42.23
C TYR A 352 25.53 14.70 -42.67
N HIS A 353 24.80 15.35 -41.76
CA HIS A 353 24.05 16.57 -42.06
C HIS A 353 24.96 17.72 -42.49
N CYS A 354 26.09 17.93 -41.81
CA CYS A 354 27.09 18.92 -42.22
C CYS A 354 27.64 18.62 -43.63
N THR A 355 27.94 17.35 -43.93
CA THR A 355 28.43 16.92 -45.24
C THR A 355 27.39 17.17 -46.35
N VAL A 356 26.12 16.84 -46.09
CA VAL A 356 25.02 17.10 -47.03
C VAL A 356 24.79 18.60 -47.23
N LEU A 357 24.88 19.43 -46.18
CA LEU A 357 24.79 20.88 -46.31
C LEU A 357 25.93 21.47 -47.15
N ILE A 358 27.16 20.96 -47.01
CA ILE A 358 28.30 21.34 -47.86
C ILE A 358 28.00 20.97 -49.32
N GLN A 359 27.59 19.74 -49.61
CA GLN A 359 27.24 19.30 -50.97
C GLN A 359 26.07 20.09 -51.57
N ILE A 360 25.05 20.44 -50.79
CA ILE A 360 23.94 21.29 -51.25
C ILE A 360 24.44 22.71 -51.57
N LYS A 361 25.33 23.26 -50.75
CA LYS A 361 25.91 24.60 -50.96
C LYS A 361 26.80 24.66 -52.20
N GLU A 362 27.59 23.60 -52.44
CA GLU A 362 28.37 23.45 -53.68
C GLU A 362 27.46 23.28 -54.90
N ARG A 363 26.42 22.43 -54.83
CA ARG A 363 25.45 22.27 -55.93
C ARG A 363 24.73 23.57 -56.27
N LYS A 364 24.32 24.37 -55.27
CA LYS A 364 23.73 25.70 -55.49
C LYS A 364 24.70 26.63 -56.22
N ARG A 365 25.95 26.70 -55.76
CA ARG A 365 26.99 27.52 -56.41
C ARG A 365 27.29 27.09 -57.85
N VAL A 366 27.25 25.79 -58.14
CA VAL A 366 27.37 25.26 -59.51
C VAL A 366 26.14 25.62 -60.36
N HIS A 367 24.94 25.57 -59.79
CA HIS A 367 23.71 25.94 -60.49
C HIS A 367 23.66 27.44 -60.81
N GLU A 368 24.04 28.30 -59.88
CA GLU A 368 24.16 29.75 -60.05
C GLU A 368 25.13 30.09 -61.20
N LEU A 369 26.32 29.48 -61.21
CA LEU A 369 27.29 29.63 -62.30
C LEU A 369 26.76 29.09 -63.65
N SER A 370 25.96 28.02 -63.63
CA SER A 370 25.33 27.48 -64.83
C SER A 370 24.23 28.38 -65.40
N GLU A 371 23.51 29.11 -64.55
CA GLU A 371 22.51 30.09 -64.98
C GLU A 371 23.17 31.34 -65.58
N GLU A 372 24.25 31.85 -64.98
CA GLU A 372 25.03 32.96 -65.56
C GLU A 372 25.56 32.61 -66.96
N VAL A 373 26.14 31.42 -67.13
CA VAL A 373 26.62 30.94 -68.43
C VAL A 373 25.46 30.75 -69.42
N GLY A 374 24.30 30.25 -68.97
CA GLY A 374 23.10 30.11 -69.81
C GLY A 374 22.54 31.45 -70.30
N LEU A 375 22.47 32.46 -69.44
CA LEU A 375 22.08 33.83 -69.78
C LEU A 375 23.06 34.48 -70.76
N TYR A 376 24.37 34.27 -70.56
CA TYR A 376 25.41 34.79 -71.46
C TYR A 376 25.33 34.13 -72.85
N HIS A 377 25.01 32.83 -72.92
CA HIS A 377 24.80 32.16 -74.20
C HIS A 377 23.52 32.63 -74.91
N CYS A 378 22.41 32.76 -74.18
CA CYS A 378 21.12 33.15 -74.74
C CYS A 378 21.13 34.58 -75.32
N THR A 379 21.77 35.52 -74.62
CA THR A 379 21.88 36.92 -75.07
C THR A 379 22.69 37.05 -76.38
N VAL A 380 23.84 36.37 -76.49
CA VAL A 380 24.65 36.31 -77.73
C VAL A 380 23.88 35.66 -78.89
N LEU A 381 23.12 34.59 -78.60
CA LEU A 381 22.37 33.85 -79.63
C LEU A 381 21.13 34.61 -80.12
N ASN A 382 20.51 35.45 -79.28
CA ASN A 382 19.45 36.36 -79.70
C ASN A 382 20.00 37.55 -80.49
N GLN A 383 21.09 38.19 -80.06
CA GLN A 383 21.74 39.28 -80.82
C GLN A 383 22.16 38.85 -82.24
N THR A 384 22.60 37.60 -82.43
CA THR A 384 22.95 37.07 -83.75
C THR A 384 21.73 36.72 -84.61
N LYS A 385 20.63 36.26 -84.01
CA LYS A 385 19.35 36.07 -84.72
C LYS A 385 18.71 37.39 -85.14
N ASP A 386 18.67 38.37 -84.25
CA ASP A 386 18.07 39.67 -84.53
C ASP A 386 18.84 40.44 -85.61
N ARG A 387 20.18 40.35 -85.64
CA ARG A 387 20.99 40.92 -86.74
C ARG A 387 20.66 40.29 -88.10
N LYS A 388 20.39 38.98 -88.17
CA LYS A 388 19.94 38.32 -89.42
C LYS A 388 18.55 38.79 -89.83
N ARG A 389 17.61 38.80 -88.88
CA ARG A 389 16.22 39.23 -89.10
C ARG A 389 16.11 40.67 -89.57
N VAL A 390 16.91 41.58 -89.00
CA VAL A 390 17.01 42.98 -89.45
C VAL A 390 17.59 43.09 -90.86
N HIS A 391 18.53 42.22 -91.24
CA HIS A 391 19.10 42.21 -92.60
C HIS A 391 18.09 41.68 -93.63
N GLU A 392 17.40 40.59 -93.33
CA GLU A 392 16.31 40.01 -94.13
C GLU A 392 15.17 41.02 -94.33
N LEU A 393 14.69 41.66 -93.26
CA LEU A 393 13.68 42.72 -93.33
C LEU A 393 14.17 43.96 -94.12
N SER A 394 15.46 44.31 -94.04
CA SER A 394 16.02 45.42 -94.82
C SER A 394 16.06 45.11 -96.32
N GLU A 395 16.41 43.88 -96.71
CA GLU A 395 16.29 43.45 -98.11
C GLU A 395 14.83 43.43 -98.58
N GLU A 396 13.91 42.97 -97.74
CA GLU A 396 12.50 42.85 -98.09
C GLU A 396 11.83 44.22 -98.23
N ILE A 397 12.17 45.17 -97.35
CA ILE A 397 11.81 46.59 -97.49
C ILE A 397 12.42 47.16 -98.78
N MET A 398 13.68 46.88 -99.11
CA MET A 398 14.29 47.36 -100.35
C MET A 398 13.59 46.79 -101.60
N LYS A 399 13.18 45.52 -101.57
CA LYS A 399 12.37 44.88 -102.62
C LYS A 399 10.97 45.50 -102.72
N LEU A 400 10.32 45.80 -101.59
CA LEU A 400 9.02 46.48 -101.55
C LEU A 400 9.09 47.92 -102.07
N VAL A 401 10.08 48.71 -101.65
CA VAL A 401 10.32 50.07 -102.16
C VAL A 401 10.58 50.06 -103.67
N LYS A 402 11.32 49.07 -104.19
CA LYS A 402 11.52 48.91 -105.64
C LYS A 402 10.22 48.56 -106.38
N ARG A 403 9.39 47.65 -105.84
CA ARG A 403 8.04 47.37 -106.39
C ARG A 403 7.12 48.59 -106.34
N GLN A 404 7.16 49.36 -105.25
CA GLN A 404 6.34 50.56 -105.09
C GLN A 404 6.74 51.63 -106.12
N LYS A 405 8.04 51.84 -106.34
CA LYS A 405 8.54 52.75 -107.38
C LYS A 405 8.10 52.31 -108.79
N ASN A 406 8.22 51.03 -109.12
CA ASN A 406 7.69 50.48 -110.38
C ASN A 406 6.16 50.68 -110.49
N ASN A 407 5.39 50.38 -109.45
CA ASN A 407 3.93 50.59 -109.43
C ASN A 407 3.56 52.06 -109.60
N ASP A 408 4.35 53.00 -109.06
CA ASP A 408 4.08 54.43 -109.19
C ASP A 408 4.47 54.95 -110.59
N GLU A 409 5.51 54.39 -111.22
CA GLU A 409 5.83 54.58 -112.65
C GLU A 409 4.73 54.00 -113.57
N GLU A 410 4.19 52.82 -113.26
CA GLU A 410 3.05 52.20 -113.97
C GLU A 410 1.75 52.99 -113.78
N LYS A 411 1.48 53.52 -112.58
CA LYS A 411 0.35 54.45 -112.33
C LYS A 411 0.52 55.75 -113.08
N LEU A 412 1.75 56.29 -113.19
CA LEU A 412 2.04 57.47 -114.01
C LEU A 412 1.80 57.18 -115.50
N ALA A 413 2.23 56.02 -116.01
CA ALA A 413 1.95 55.59 -117.37
C ALA A 413 0.44 55.37 -117.61
N PHE A 414 -0.27 54.78 -116.66
CA PHE A 414 -1.72 54.58 -116.70
C PHE A 414 -2.47 55.92 -116.66
N LEU A 415 -2.10 56.85 -115.77
CA LEU A 415 -2.69 58.18 -115.68
C LEU A 415 -2.38 59.02 -116.91
N HIS A 416 -1.18 58.93 -117.48
CA HIS A 416 -0.83 59.59 -118.74
C HIS A 416 -1.65 59.01 -119.91
N GLY A 417 -1.84 57.69 -119.97
CA GLY A 417 -2.72 57.02 -120.93
C GLY A 417 -4.21 57.32 -120.70
N MET A 418 -4.65 57.53 -119.45
CA MET A 418 -6.03 57.88 -119.11
C MET A 418 -6.31 59.36 -119.39
N TYR A 419 -5.33 60.24 -119.18
CA TYR A 419 -5.38 61.65 -119.55
C TYR A 419 -5.44 61.82 -121.07
N GLN A 420 -4.65 61.05 -121.83
CA GLN A 420 -4.77 60.99 -123.30
C GLN A 420 -6.11 60.43 -123.77
N ARG A 421 -6.71 59.45 -123.07
CA ARG A 421 -8.05 58.91 -123.42
C ARG A 421 -9.20 59.85 -123.02
N LEU A 422 -9.08 60.60 -121.93
CA LEU A 422 -10.05 61.62 -121.52
C LEU A 422 -10.02 62.83 -122.45
N LEU A 423 -8.83 63.28 -122.88
CA LEU A 423 -8.67 64.28 -123.95
C LEU A 423 -9.20 63.82 -125.31
N ALA A 424 -9.36 62.51 -125.52
CA ALA A 424 -9.94 61.91 -126.73
C ALA A 424 -11.45 61.60 -126.63
N GLY A 425 -12.13 62.00 -125.55
CA GLY A 425 -13.60 62.11 -125.50
C GLY A 425 -14.40 60.82 -125.70
N ARG A 426 -13.98 59.68 -125.12
CA ARG A 426 -14.78 58.42 -125.13
C ARG A 426 -15.20 57.99 -123.72
N VAL A 427 -16.46 58.26 -123.38
CA VAL A 427 -17.16 57.60 -122.25
C VAL A 427 -17.54 56.18 -122.67
N MET A 428 -17.61 55.26 -121.70
CA MET A 428 -17.70 53.82 -121.96
C MET A 428 -19.01 53.40 -122.65
N VAL A 429 -18.89 53.06 -123.93
CA VAL A 429 -19.72 52.03 -124.57
C VAL A 429 -18.88 50.76 -124.61
N SER A 430 -19.40 49.66 -124.06
CA SER A 430 -18.77 48.33 -124.22
C SER A 430 -18.83 47.95 -125.69
N ALA A 431 -17.68 47.91 -126.35
CA ALA A 431 -17.63 47.76 -127.80
C ALA A 431 -17.93 46.32 -128.24
N LYS A 432 -19.16 46.08 -128.72
CA LYS A 432 -19.45 45.19 -129.84
C LYS A 432 -20.76 45.59 -130.52
N ASP A 433 -20.57 46.21 -131.68
CA ASP A 433 -21.50 46.44 -132.79
C ASP A 433 -22.75 47.34 -132.60
N HIS A 434 -23.13 47.92 -133.76
CA HIS A 434 -24.33 48.72 -134.05
C HIS A 434 -24.27 50.23 -133.67
N GLY A 435 -24.48 51.07 -134.69
CA GLY A 435 -24.33 52.53 -134.60
C GLY A 435 -25.56 53.26 -134.05
N LEU A 436 -25.32 54.31 -133.27
CA LEU A 436 -26.31 55.15 -132.57
C LEU A 436 -27.20 56.04 -133.46
N ASN A 437 -27.66 55.55 -134.62
CA ASN A 437 -28.48 56.35 -135.56
C ASN A 437 -29.73 55.65 -136.10
N GLN A 438 -30.07 54.44 -135.64
CA GLN A 438 -31.32 53.73 -136.02
C GLN A 438 -31.96 52.92 -134.88
N PHE A 439 -31.92 53.42 -133.64
CA PHE A 439 -32.78 52.85 -132.59
C PHE A 439 -34.20 53.37 -132.75
N SER A 440 -35.18 52.47 -132.95
CA SER A 440 -36.57 52.84 -132.77
C SER A 440 -36.86 53.00 -131.27
N TRP A 441 -37.88 53.77 -130.90
CA TRP A 441 -38.29 53.87 -129.50
C TRP A 441 -38.70 52.51 -128.89
N GLY A 442 -39.07 51.52 -129.72
CA GLY A 442 -39.32 50.15 -129.28
C GLY A 442 -38.07 49.41 -128.82
N ASP A 443 -36.93 49.64 -129.46
CA ASP A 443 -35.66 48.95 -129.15
C ASP A 443 -34.99 49.52 -127.89
N LEU A 444 -35.18 50.82 -127.63
CA LEU A 444 -34.77 51.43 -126.36
C LEU A 444 -35.68 50.97 -125.21
N ALA A 445 -36.99 50.86 -125.47
CA ALA A 445 -37.96 50.40 -124.48
C ALA A 445 -37.77 48.91 -124.13
N SER A 446 -37.45 48.05 -125.09
CA SER A 446 -37.13 46.64 -124.83
C SER A 446 -35.84 46.48 -124.04
N LEU A 447 -34.77 47.22 -124.37
CA LEU A 447 -33.52 47.20 -123.59
C LEU A 447 -33.73 47.65 -122.14
N VAL A 448 -34.54 48.68 -121.91
CA VAL A 448 -34.91 49.12 -120.55
C VAL A 448 -35.79 48.09 -119.85
N TYR A 449 -36.75 47.47 -120.55
CA TYR A 449 -37.59 46.40 -120.01
C TYR A 449 -36.77 45.18 -119.60
N ASP A 450 -35.80 44.75 -120.41
CA ASP A 450 -34.91 43.63 -120.12
C ASP A 450 -33.98 43.93 -118.95
N GLN A 451 -33.45 45.16 -118.85
CA GLN A 451 -32.65 45.59 -117.68
C GLN A 451 -33.49 45.64 -116.40
N VAL A 452 -34.73 46.15 -116.46
CA VAL A 452 -35.66 46.16 -115.32
C VAL A 452 -36.06 44.73 -114.93
N SER A 453 -36.33 43.85 -115.90
CA SER A 453 -36.65 42.44 -115.69
C SER A 453 -35.49 41.66 -115.06
N ALA A 454 -34.25 41.93 -115.50
CA ALA A 454 -33.04 41.39 -114.88
C ALA A 454 -32.84 41.89 -113.44
N LEU A 455 -33.14 43.17 -113.17
CA LEU A 455 -33.13 43.76 -111.82
C LEU A 455 -34.20 43.14 -110.92
N VAL A 456 -35.44 42.98 -111.39
CA VAL A 456 -36.52 42.30 -110.65
C VAL A 456 -36.15 40.85 -110.37
N SER A 457 -35.61 40.13 -111.35
CA SER A 457 -35.13 38.75 -111.19
C SER A 457 -33.89 38.64 -110.27
N SER A 458 -33.11 39.72 -110.13
CA SER A 458 -32.03 39.82 -109.14
C SER A 458 -32.56 40.14 -107.74
N HIS A 459 -33.63 40.92 -107.64
CA HIS A 459 -34.28 41.28 -106.38
C HIS A 459 -35.03 40.08 -105.79
N GLN A 460 -35.82 39.36 -106.60
CA GLN A 460 -36.51 38.12 -106.19
C GLN A 460 -35.52 37.09 -105.60
N ARG A 461 -34.40 36.85 -106.29
CA ARG A 461 -33.31 35.96 -105.79
C ARG A 461 -32.55 36.52 -104.58
N ALA A 462 -32.67 37.80 -104.27
CA ALA A 462 -32.16 38.38 -103.04
C ALA A 462 -33.16 38.19 -101.89
N GLU A 463 -34.46 38.39 -102.13
CA GLU A 463 -35.52 38.09 -101.16
C GLU A 463 -35.55 36.61 -100.77
N GLU A 464 -35.45 35.68 -101.75
CA GLU A 464 -35.34 34.23 -101.49
C GLU A 464 -34.14 33.89 -100.59
N LYS A 465 -33.00 34.57 -100.79
CA LYS A 465 -31.81 34.40 -99.95
C LYS A 465 -31.99 34.99 -98.56
N VAL A 466 -32.63 36.14 -98.43
CA VAL A 466 -32.96 36.74 -97.14
C VAL A 466 -33.89 35.81 -96.37
N HIS A 467 -34.94 35.30 -97.01
CA HIS A 467 -35.87 34.37 -96.38
C HIS A 467 -35.18 33.09 -95.90
N HIS A 468 -34.31 32.49 -96.72
CA HIS A 468 -33.54 31.32 -96.29
C HIS A 468 -32.56 31.63 -95.14
N LEU A 469 -31.99 32.83 -95.09
CA LEU A 469 -31.17 33.28 -93.97
C LEU A 469 -32.00 33.53 -92.71
N GLU A 470 -33.22 34.06 -92.82
CA GLU A 470 -34.17 34.22 -91.70
C GLU A 470 -34.64 32.87 -91.14
N GLU A 471 -34.92 31.89 -91.99
CA GLU A 471 -35.22 30.51 -91.59
C GLU A 471 -34.01 29.86 -90.90
N ALA A 472 -32.81 30.01 -91.48
CA ALA A 472 -31.58 29.49 -90.89
C ALA A 472 -31.26 30.16 -89.55
N LEU A 473 -31.49 31.47 -89.41
CA LEU A 473 -31.34 32.19 -88.14
C LEU A 473 -32.36 31.70 -87.11
N ARG A 474 -33.65 31.58 -87.45
CA ARG A 474 -34.65 31.04 -86.51
C ARG A 474 -34.38 29.59 -86.11
N ALA A 475 -33.86 28.76 -87.01
CA ALA A 475 -33.41 27.40 -86.67
C ALA A 475 -32.19 27.42 -85.73
N LYS A 476 -31.28 28.38 -85.86
CA LYS A 476 -30.14 28.56 -84.94
C LYS A 476 -30.58 29.13 -83.59
N GLU A 477 -31.51 30.07 -83.56
CA GLU A 477 -32.11 30.62 -82.33
C GLU A 477 -32.81 29.51 -81.54
N GLY A 478 -33.66 28.70 -82.19
CA GLY A 478 -34.31 27.55 -81.55
C GLY A 478 -33.31 26.54 -80.98
N ALA A 479 -32.25 26.22 -81.72
CA ALA A 479 -31.18 25.35 -81.23
C ALA A 479 -30.40 25.96 -80.03
N VAL A 480 -30.19 27.27 -80.02
CA VAL A 480 -29.57 27.98 -78.88
C VAL A 480 -30.49 27.97 -77.66
N GLU A 481 -31.80 28.17 -77.84
CA GLU A 481 -32.77 28.06 -76.74
C GLU A 481 -32.85 26.64 -76.15
N GLU A 482 -32.83 25.59 -76.98
CA GLU A 482 -32.81 24.20 -76.52
C GLU A 482 -31.53 23.89 -75.74
N ILE A 483 -30.37 24.36 -76.24
CA ILE A 483 -29.08 24.24 -75.56
C ILE A 483 -29.10 25.00 -74.22
N GLN A 484 -29.64 26.22 -74.18
CA GLN A 484 -29.75 27.01 -72.96
C GLN A 484 -30.66 26.33 -71.93
N LYS A 485 -31.85 25.86 -72.32
CA LYS A 485 -32.76 25.08 -71.46
C LYS A 485 -32.09 23.82 -70.93
N SER A 486 -31.32 23.10 -71.78
CA SER A 486 -30.55 21.93 -71.35
C SER A 486 -29.47 22.28 -70.31
N TYR A 487 -28.77 23.40 -70.47
CA TYR A 487 -27.82 23.88 -69.46
C TYR A 487 -28.49 24.33 -68.16
N GLU A 488 -29.63 25.01 -68.23
CA GLU A 488 -30.41 25.40 -67.05
C GLU A 488 -30.91 24.17 -66.28
N ASP A 489 -31.43 23.14 -66.96
CA ASP A 489 -31.83 21.87 -66.36
C ASP A 489 -30.64 21.12 -65.72
N GLN A 490 -29.49 21.08 -66.40
CA GLN A 490 -28.26 20.50 -65.84
C GLN A 490 -27.78 21.27 -64.60
N LEU A 491 -27.82 22.61 -64.63
CA LEU A 491 -27.44 23.46 -63.51
C LEU A 491 -28.39 23.28 -62.31
N ASN A 492 -29.70 23.19 -62.57
CA ASN A 492 -30.72 22.91 -61.56
C ASN A 492 -30.51 21.54 -60.92
N LYS A 493 -30.20 20.52 -61.72
CA LYS A 493 -29.89 19.16 -61.23
C LYS A 493 -28.58 19.09 -60.43
N LEU A 494 -27.54 19.81 -60.85
CA LEU A 494 -26.30 19.94 -60.07
C LEU A 494 -26.54 20.67 -58.75
N THR A 495 -27.39 21.70 -58.77
CA THR A 495 -27.78 22.47 -57.58
C THR A 495 -28.58 21.61 -56.60
N SER A 496 -29.52 20.78 -57.07
CA SER A 496 -30.28 19.87 -56.21
C SER A 496 -29.39 18.79 -55.60
N LEU A 497 -28.53 18.14 -56.40
CA LEU A 497 -27.56 17.14 -55.92
C LEU A 497 -26.57 17.73 -54.91
N THR A 498 -26.16 18.99 -55.08
CA THR A 498 -25.28 19.70 -54.13
C THR A 498 -26.01 19.92 -52.79
N LYS A 499 -27.28 20.34 -52.81
CA LYS A 499 -28.10 20.51 -51.60
C LYS A 499 -28.39 19.19 -50.89
N GLU A 500 -28.70 18.12 -51.63
CA GLU A 500 -28.88 16.77 -51.06
C GLU A 500 -27.58 16.27 -50.40
N ARG A 501 -26.43 16.50 -51.05
CA ARG A 501 -25.12 16.21 -50.47
C ARG A 501 -24.89 17.04 -49.20
N GLU A 502 -25.13 18.33 -49.22
CA GLU A 502 -24.98 19.21 -48.05
C GLU A 502 -25.86 18.76 -46.87
N LEU A 503 -27.13 18.45 -47.12
CA LEU A 503 -28.06 17.92 -46.11
C LEU A 503 -27.61 16.55 -45.56
N SER A 504 -27.10 15.64 -46.41
CA SER A 504 -26.57 14.35 -45.94
C SER A 504 -25.31 14.51 -45.08
N TRP A 505 -24.44 15.46 -45.43
CA TRP A 505 -23.25 15.81 -44.65
C TRP A 505 -23.62 16.48 -43.32
N GLN A 506 -24.61 17.37 -43.31
CA GLN A 506 -25.09 18.00 -42.09
C GLN A 506 -25.75 16.98 -41.15
N LYS A 507 -26.53 16.03 -41.69
CA LYS A 507 -27.09 14.93 -40.90
C LYS A 507 -26.00 14.02 -40.31
N GLN A 508 -24.98 13.64 -41.10
CA GLN A 508 -23.84 12.87 -40.60
C GLN A 508 -23.07 13.63 -39.50
N LYS A 509 -22.90 14.95 -39.67
CA LYS A 509 -22.29 15.81 -38.66
C LYS A 509 -23.11 15.80 -37.36
N GLU A 510 -24.42 15.98 -37.43
CA GLU A 510 -25.32 15.94 -36.26
C GLU A 510 -25.31 14.56 -35.56
N GLU A 511 -25.27 13.47 -36.32
CA GLU A 511 -25.12 12.11 -35.77
C GLU A 511 -23.77 11.91 -35.05
N ILE A 512 -22.67 12.42 -35.62
CA ILE A 512 -21.32 12.37 -35.03
C ILE A 512 -21.23 13.27 -33.78
N GLU A 513 -21.75 14.49 -33.82
CA GLU A 513 -21.83 15.39 -32.67
C GLU A 513 -22.67 14.78 -31.55
N GLY A 514 -23.81 14.15 -31.87
CA GLY A 514 -24.62 13.40 -30.92
C GLY A 514 -23.86 12.23 -30.27
N HIS A 515 -23.10 11.46 -31.05
CA HIS A 515 -22.25 10.38 -30.55
C HIS A 515 -21.15 10.89 -29.61
N TYR A 516 -20.47 11.98 -29.95
CA TYR A 516 -19.47 12.59 -29.06
C TYR A 516 -20.10 13.15 -27.78
N GLN A 517 -21.29 13.76 -27.86
CA GLN A 517 -22.03 14.24 -26.69
C GLN A 517 -22.41 13.08 -25.75
N GLN A 518 -22.81 11.93 -26.30
CA GLN A 518 -23.08 10.71 -25.53
C GLN A 518 -21.81 10.15 -24.87
N LEU A 519 -20.70 10.07 -25.61
CA LEU A 519 -19.42 9.60 -25.07
C LEU A 519 -18.87 10.51 -23.96
N LEU A 520 -19.00 11.83 -24.11
CA LEU A 520 -18.67 12.81 -23.06
C LEU A 520 -19.54 12.62 -21.81
N ASN A 521 -20.85 12.42 -21.97
CA ASN A 521 -21.76 12.13 -20.87
C ASN A 521 -21.42 10.80 -20.17
N GLU A 522 -21.07 9.76 -20.92
CA GLU A 522 -20.57 8.51 -20.35
C GLU A 522 -19.27 8.69 -19.57
N LEU A 523 -18.29 9.41 -20.13
CA LEU A 523 -17.02 9.71 -19.45
C LEU A 523 -17.24 10.52 -18.17
N GLN A 524 -18.08 11.55 -18.19
CA GLN A 524 -18.45 12.29 -16.98
C GLN A 524 -19.15 11.40 -15.94
N ASN A 525 -20.04 10.50 -16.36
CA ASN A 525 -20.72 9.58 -15.46
C ASN A 525 -19.79 8.50 -14.88
N ARG A 526 -18.83 7.99 -15.67
CA ARG A 526 -17.75 7.09 -15.21
C ARG A 526 -16.83 7.83 -14.23
N SER A 527 -16.46 9.08 -14.52
CA SER A 527 -15.67 9.93 -13.63
C SER A 527 -16.38 10.19 -12.30
N LYS A 528 -17.68 10.54 -12.31
CA LYS A 528 -18.49 10.74 -11.09
C LYS A 528 -18.58 9.46 -10.25
N LYS A 529 -18.77 8.29 -10.89
CA LYS A 529 -18.75 6.98 -10.21
C LYS A 529 -17.37 6.67 -9.61
N SER A 530 -16.29 6.93 -10.35
CA SER A 530 -14.92 6.71 -9.89
C SER A 530 -14.60 7.62 -8.69
N GLN A 531 -14.99 8.89 -8.73
CA GLN A 531 -14.87 9.82 -7.60
C GLN A 531 -15.63 9.30 -6.38
N ALA A 532 -16.90 8.92 -6.53
CA ALA A 532 -17.69 8.41 -5.41
C ALA A 532 -17.10 7.11 -4.80
N MET A 533 -16.48 6.24 -5.60
CA MET A 533 -15.75 5.08 -5.08
C MET A 533 -14.44 5.46 -4.38
N ALA A 534 -13.72 6.47 -4.88
CA ALA A 534 -12.54 7.01 -4.22
C ALA A 534 -12.90 7.64 -2.86
N ASP A 535 -13.95 8.46 -2.81
CA ASP A 535 -14.46 9.07 -1.57
C ASP A 535 -14.89 8.00 -0.56
N GLN A 536 -15.58 6.93 -1.02
CA GLN A 536 -15.93 5.79 -0.16
C GLN A 536 -14.69 5.01 0.33
N ALA A 537 -13.63 4.91 -0.49
CA ALA A 537 -12.38 4.28 -0.10
C ALA A 537 -11.63 5.13 0.94
N TRP A 538 -11.56 6.46 0.76
CA TRP A 538 -11.02 7.39 1.74
C TRP A 538 -11.76 7.33 3.07
N GLU A 539 -13.08 7.27 3.06
CA GLU A 539 -13.88 7.12 4.29
C GLU A 539 -13.61 5.79 4.99
N LYS A 540 -13.47 4.68 4.24
CA LYS A 540 -13.04 3.39 4.81
C LYS A 540 -11.65 3.47 5.42
N ILE A 541 -10.69 4.13 4.76
CA ILE A 541 -9.33 4.36 5.28
C ILE A 541 -9.35 5.22 6.56
N ARG A 542 -10.23 6.23 6.63
CA ARG A 542 -10.41 7.05 7.83
C ARG A 542 -10.95 6.22 9.00
N MET A 543 -11.94 5.36 8.74
CA MET A 543 -12.51 4.46 9.75
C MET A 543 -11.50 3.39 10.22
N THR A 544 -10.74 2.77 9.31
CA THR A 544 -9.68 1.82 9.71
C THR A 544 -8.51 2.51 10.41
N GLY A 545 -8.20 3.77 10.06
CA GLY A 545 -7.24 4.61 10.78
C GLY A 545 -7.66 4.88 12.23
N SER A 546 -8.94 5.20 12.46
CA SER A 546 -9.48 5.35 13.82
C SER A 546 -9.43 4.05 14.63
N VAL A 547 -9.74 2.91 14.01
CA VAL A 547 -9.61 1.59 14.67
C VAL A 547 -8.16 1.26 14.97
N LYS A 548 -7.24 1.53 14.04
CA LYS A 548 -5.79 1.35 14.24
C LYS A 548 -5.29 2.19 15.42
N GLN A 549 -5.69 3.47 15.51
CA GLN A 549 -5.31 4.32 16.63
C GLN A 549 -5.87 3.82 17.98
N GLY A 550 -7.09 3.30 17.99
CA GLY A 550 -7.66 2.64 19.18
C GLY A 550 -6.87 1.40 19.61
N LEU A 551 -6.55 0.51 18.67
CA LEU A 551 -5.72 -0.68 18.92
C LEU A 551 -4.28 -0.33 19.31
N GLU A 552 -3.71 0.75 18.77
CA GLU A 552 -2.40 1.26 19.18
C GLU A 552 -2.42 1.75 20.64
N GLY A 553 -3.51 2.40 21.06
CA GLY A 553 -3.78 2.75 22.47
C GLY A 553 -3.88 1.50 23.35
N GLU A 554 -4.75 0.55 23.00
CA GLU A 554 -4.91 -0.71 23.75
C GLU A 554 -3.59 -1.50 23.88
N VAL A 555 -2.74 -1.50 22.82
CA VAL A 555 -1.42 -2.13 22.86
C VAL A 555 -0.45 -1.40 23.79
N VAL A 556 -0.54 -0.08 23.93
CA VAL A 556 0.25 0.69 24.91
C VAL A 556 -0.22 0.35 26.33
N ASP A 557 -1.54 0.36 26.57
CA ASP A 557 -2.13 0.05 27.88
C ASP A 557 -1.80 -1.38 28.33
N LEU A 558 -1.95 -2.38 27.45
CA LEU A 558 -1.60 -3.77 27.73
C LEU A 558 -0.09 -3.95 27.99
N ARG A 559 0.77 -3.20 27.31
CA ARG A 559 2.22 -3.18 27.59
C ARG A 559 2.50 -2.59 28.97
N GLN A 560 1.83 -1.50 29.34
CA GLN A 560 1.97 -0.92 30.67
C GLN A 560 1.55 -1.92 31.75
N GLN A 561 0.35 -2.49 31.65
CA GLN A 561 -0.16 -3.51 32.59
C GLN A 561 0.79 -4.73 32.70
N LEU A 562 1.37 -5.18 31.59
CA LEU A 562 2.36 -6.26 31.59
C LEU A 562 3.64 -5.86 32.33
N THR A 563 4.12 -4.62 32.19
CA THR A 563 5.30 -4.14 32.94
C THR A 563 5.01 -3.97 34.43
N GLU A 564 3.82 -3.53 34.81
CA GLU A 564 3.38 -3.43 36.21
C GLU A 564 3.27 -4.81 36.85
N SER A 565 2.59 -5.76 36.19
CA SER A 565 2.52 -7.16 36.62
C SER A 565 3.89 -7.82 36.73
N ARG A 566 4.81 -7.54 35.79
CA ARG A 566 6.20 -8.01 35.87
C ARG A 566 6.94 -7.43 37.10
N LYS A 567 6.79 -6.14 37.39
CA LYS A 567 7.34 -5.50 38.60
C LYS A 567 6.77 -6.14 39.87
N HIS A 568 5.45 -6.40 39.91
CA HIS A 568 4.81 -7.07 41.04
C HIS A 568 5.36 -8.48 41.26
N ASN A 569 5.50 -9.28 40.21
CA ASN A 569 6.05 -10.63 40.29
C ASN A 569 7.52 -10.63 40.74
N THR A 570 8.35 -9.70 40.25
CA THR A 570 9.76 -9.60 40.70
C THR A 570 9.89 -9.15 42.15
N ALA A 571 9.03 -8.25 42.61
CA ALA A 571 8.99 -7.80 44.01
C ALA A 571 8.53 -8.90 44.97
N LEU A 572 7.47 -9.63 44.61
CA LEU A 572 6.99 -10.79 45.38
C LEU A 572 8.06 -11.89 45.44
N LEU A 573 8.75 -12.18 44.33
CA LEU A 573 9.85 -13.14 44.30
C LEU A 573 11.05 -12.69 45.16
N ALA A 574 11.39 -11.40 45.16
CA ALA A 574 12.44 -10.84 46.02
C ALA A 574 12.07 -10.93 47.51
N ALA A 575 10.81 -10.61 47.87
CA ALA A 575 10.32 -10.72 49.24
C ALA A 575 10.29 -12.19 49.71
N ILE A 576 9.74 -13.10 48.90
CA ILE A 576 9.67 -14.53 49.23
C ILE A 576 11.08 -15.12 49.37
N SER A 577 12.01 -14.84 48.45
CA SER A 577 13.37 -15.39 48.53
C SER A 577 14.13 -14.90 49.77
N LEU A 578 14.01 -13.63 50.14
CA LEU A 578 14.59 -13.09 51.39
C LEU A 578 13.95 -13.70 52.65
N LEU A 579 12.62 -13.85 52.68
CA LEU A 579 11.91 -14.45 53.81
C LEU A 579 12.18 -15.96 53.95
N SER A 580 12.16 -16.72 52.85
CA SER A 580 12.54 -18.13 52.84
C SER A 580 14.00 -18.34 53.25
N GLY A 581 14.90 -17.44 52.82
CA GLY A 581 16.31 -17.43 53.22
C GLY A 581 16.54 -17.22 54.72
N ALA A 582 15.58 -16.60 55.43
CA ALA A 582 15.58 -16.45 56.89
C ALA A 582 14.80 -17.56 57.62
N PHE A 583 13.70 -18.02 57.03
CA PHE A 583 12.80 -19.05 57.61
C PHE A 583 13.45 -20.43 57.66
N PHE A 584 14.10 -20.88 56.58
CA PHE A 584 14.68 -22.22 56.52
C PHE A 584 15.76 -22.49 57.60
N PRO A 585 16.71 -21.57 57.86
CA PRO A 585 17.63 -21.69 59.02
C PRO A 585 16.92 -21.74 60.38
N LEU A 586 15.82 -20.98 60.56
CA LEU A 586 15.04 -20.99 61.80
C LEU A 586 14.33 -22.34 62.01
N CYS A 587 13.69 -22.89 60.99
CA CYS A 587 13.05 -24.19 61.05
C CYS A 587 14.06 -25.31 61.32
N SER A 588 15.20 -25.31 60.62
CA SER A 588 16.28 -26.28 60.86
C SER A 588 16.80 -26.22 62.31
N ARG A 589 17.00 -25.00 62.84
CA ARG A 589 17.36 -24.77 64.25
C ARG A 589 16.28 -25.28 65.21
N ASN A 590 15.00 -25.06 64.90
CA ASN A 590 13.89 -25.51 65.73
C ASN A 590 13.80 -27.04 65.80
N SER A 591 13.86 -27.73 64.65
CA SER A 591 13.87 -29.20 64.59
C SER A 591 15.08 -29.80 65.32
N GLN A 592 16.28 -29.22 65.17
CA GLN A 592 17.47 -29.67 65.91
C GLN A 592 17.34 -29.47 67.43
N LEU A 593 16.74 -28.37 67.88
CA LEU A 593 16.49 -28.13 69.31
C LEU A 593 15.41 -29.07 69.87
N SER A 594 14.37 -29.37 69.08
CA SER A 594 13.34 -30.36 69.43
C SER A 594 13.92 -31.77 69.58
N LEU A 595 14.75 -32.20 68.62
CA LEU A 595 15.45 -33.49 68.69
C LEU A 595 16.41 -33.56 69.89
N GLN A 596 17.17 -32.49 70.16
CA GLN A 596 18.05 -32.41 71.34
C GLN A 596 17.27 -32.47 72.66
N ARG A 597 16.08 -31.87 72.71
CA ARG A 597 15.17 -31.97 73.86
C ARG A 597 14.72 -33.43 74.07
N LYS A 598 14.22 -34.09 73.03
CA LYS A 598 13.78 -35.50 73.09
C LYS A 598 14.88 -36.44 73.58
N ILE A 599 16.09 -36.31 73.03
CA ILE A 599 17.26 -37.10 73.47
C ILE A 599 17.59 -36.85 74.96
N LEU A 600 17.47 -35.61 75.45
CA LEU A 600 17.72 -35.31 76.87
C LEU A 600 16.61 -35.85 77.79
N GLU A 601 15.36 -35.83 77.34
CA GLU A 601 14.23 -36.45 78.04
C GLU A 601 14.42 -37.98 78.13
N ASP A 602 14.82 -38.65 77.03
CA ASP A 602 15.12 -40.09 76.99
C ASP A 602 16.32 -40.51 77.86
N GLN A 603 17.35 -39.66 77.97
CA GLN A 603 18.49 -39.95 78.85
C GLN A 603 18.16 -39.77 80.33
N LEU A 604 17.25 -38.84 80.67
CA LEU A 604 16.81 -38.63 82.04
C LEU A 604 15.96 -39.81 82.54
N THR A 605 14.99 -40.27 81.75
CA THR A 605 14.12 -41.41 82.11
C THR A 605 14.91 -42.71 82.27
N ASN A 606 15.88 -42.98 81.39
CA ASN A 606 16.78 -44.13 81.53
C ASN A 606 17.63 -44.04 82.81
N TRP A 607 18.11 -42.85 83.19
CA TRP A 607 18.88 -42.68 84.42
C TRP A 607 18.03 -42.91 85.68
N GLU A 608 16.79 -42.42 85.70
CA GLU A 608 15.84 -42.66 86.79
C GLU A 608 15.52 -44.17 86.92
N PHE A 609 15.22 -44.84 85.80
CA PHE A 609 14.99 -46.29 85.79
C PHE A 609 16.20 -47.11 86.29
N CYS A 610 17.42 -46.72 85.92
CA CYS A 610 18.64 -47.38 86.42
C CYS A 610 18.84 -47.17 87.93
N ARG A 611 18.59 -45.96 88.44
CA ARG A 611 18.66 -45.66 89.88
C ARG A 611 17.67 -46.53 90.66
N ASP A 612 16.41 -46.53 90.25
CA ASP A 612 15.34 -47.21 90.99
C ASP A 612 15.56 -48.74 91.03
N ARG A 613 16.11 -49.33 89.95
CA ARG A 613 16.53 -50.75 89.93
C ARG A 613 17.69 -51.07 90.86
N ILE A 614 18.65 -50.14 91.00
CA ILE A 614 19.81 -50.30 91.87
C ILE A 614 19.39 -50.16 93.34
N GLU A 615 18.49 -49.23 93.66
CA GLU A 615 17.89 -49.08 94.99
C GLU A 615 17.13 -50.35 95.40
N LEU A 616 16.34 -50.94 94.49
CA LEU A 616 15.65 -52.22 94.73
C LEU A 616 16.63 -53.39 94.99
N LEU A 617 17.74 -53.45 94.25
CA LEU A 617 18.76 -54.50 94.41
C LEU A 617 19.48 -54.40 95.77
N VAL A 618 19.78 -53.18 96.22
CA VAL A 618 20.41 -52.95 97.53
C VAL A 618 19.43 -53.16 98.68
N ALA A 619 18.14 -52.80 98.52
CA ALA A 619 17.11 -53.13 99.49
C ALA A 619 16.98 -54.65 99.69
N THR A 620 16.88 -55.41 98.59
CA THR A 620 16.73 -56.88 98.62
C THR A 620 17.96 -57.60 99.18
N LEU A 621 19.19 -57.23 98.79
CA LEU A 621 20.41 -57.78 99.40
C LEU A 621 20.61 -57.34 100.86
N GLY A 622 20.10 -56.16 101.24
CA GLY A 622 20.13 -55.66 102.61
C GLY A 622 19.15 -56.36 103.54
N GLU A 623 17.98 -56.76 103.05
CA GLU A 623 16.98 -57.53 103.82
C GLU A 623 17.52 -58.94 104.17
N GLU A 624 18.15 -59.63 103.21
CA GLU A 624 18.78 -60.95 103.37
C GLU A 624 19.92 -60.96 104.42
N MET A 625 20.63 -59.84 104.61
CA MET A 625 21.76 -59.76 105.55
C MET A 625 21.41 -59.30 106.98
N LYS A 626 20.19 -58.83 107.26
CA LYS A 626 19.81 -58.29 108.59
C LYS A 626 19.70 -59.34 109.71
N VAL A 627 19.83 -60.63 109.41
CA VAL A 627 19.55 -61.71 110.38
C VAL A 627 20.63 -61.89 111.44
N VAL A 628 21.89 -61.47 111.23
CA VAL A 628 22.98 -61.71 112.21
C VAL A 628 23.99 -60.57 112.33
N LYS A 629 23.76 -59.64 113.28
CA LYS A 629 24.75 -59.13 114.27
C LYS A 629 24.22 -57.92 115.06
N GLU A 630 23.76 -58.17 116.29
CA GLU A 630 23.85 -57.17 117.36
C GLU A 630 25.30 -57.08 117.84
N GLY A 631 25.80 -55.89 118.19
CA GLY A 631 27.20 -55.74 118.60
C GLY A 631 27.72 -54.29 118.64
N SER A 632 27.38 -53.61 119.74
CA SER A 632 27.95 -52.35 120.24
C SER A 632 29.38 -51.95 119.79
N ILE A 633 29.59 -50.65 119.51
CA ILE A 633 30.32 -49.70 120.40
C ILE A 633 30.40 -48.31 119.74
N THR A 634 30.22 -47.27 120.55
CA THR A 634 30.40 -45.86 120.21
C THR A 634 31.85 -45.41 120.40
N GLU A 635 32.42 -44.57 119.52
CA GLU A 635 33.29 -43.48 119.98
C GLU A 635 33.51 -42.33 118.97
N LYS A 636 34.11 -41.24 119.45
CA LYS A 636 34.11 -39.90 118.87
C LYS A 636 35.43 -39.60 118.13
N SER A 637 35.41 -38.83 117.03
CA SER A 637 36.14 -37.53 116.94
C SER A 637 36.14 -36.84 115.55
N LYS A 638 35.89 -35.53 115.60
CA LYS A 638 36.41 -34.37 114.82
C LYS A 638 36.46 -34.38 113.26
N PRO A 639 36.14 -33.23 112.61
CA PRO A 639 36.16 -33.09 111.15
C PRO A 639 37.53 -32.69 110.59
N VAL A 640 37.80 -33.06 109.33
CA VAL A 640 38.92 -32.52 108.52
C VAL A 640 38.39 -32.01 107.18
N ASN A 641 38.95 -30.90 106.71
CA ASN A 641 38.40 -30.07 105.63
C ASN A 641 38.64 -30.60 104.21
N SER A 642 37.61 -30.41 103.37
CA SER A 642 37.68 -29.89 101.99
C SER A 642 38.82 -30.37 101.06
N ARG A 643 38.48 -31.29 100.15
CA ARG A 643 38.86 -31.16 98.74
C ARG A 643 37.63 -31.41 97.85
N ARG A 644 37.32 -30.49 96.94
CA ARG A 644 36.22 -30.65 95.96
C ARG A 644 36.55 -31.81 95.02
N GLN A 645 35.60 -32.72 94.83
CA GLN A 645 35.81 -33.97 94.08
C GLN A 645 36.03 -33.71 92.57
N PRO A 646 36.95 -34.44 91.90
CA PRO A 646 37.23 -34.28 90.46
C PRO A 646 36.02 -34.49 89.53
N LEU A 647 34.99 -35.22 89.97
CA LEU A 647 33.76 -35.49 89.21
C LEU A 647 33.00 -34.23 88.79
N LEU A 648 33.02 -33.16 89.60
CA LEU A 648 32.41 -31.88 89.23
C LEU A 648 33.20 -31.17 88.12
N LEU A 649 34.54 -31.22 88.16
CA LEU A 649 35.40 -30.69 87.11
C LEU A 649 35.26 -31.48 85.81
N PHE A 650 35.14 -32.82 85.88
CA PHE A 650 34.89 -33.66 84.71
C PHE A 650 33.53 -33.37 84.08
N ARG A 651 32.45 -33.27 84.87
CA ARG A 651 31.11 -32.92 84.35
C ARG A 651 31.08 -31.52 83.73
N VAL A 652 31.72 -30.52 84.35
CA VAL A 652 31.85 -29.18 83.75
C VAL A 652 32.67 -29.22 82.47
N GLY A 653 33.80 -29.94 82.44
CA GLY A 653 34.64 -30.12 81.26
C GLY A 653 33.89 -30.74 80.07
N VAL A 654 33.18 -31.85 80.29
CA VAL A 654 32.38 -32.51 79.25
C VAL A 654 31.26 -31.61 78.74
N VAL A 655 30.52 -30.92 79.61
CA VAL A 655 29.48 -29.96 79.21
C VAL A 655 30.08 -28.80 78.39
N THR A 656 31.26 -28.30 78.78
CA THR A 656 31.96 -27.21 78.07
C THR A 656 32.46 -27.67 76.70
N VAL A 657 32.99 -28.89 76.58
CA VAL A 657 33.41 -29.48 75.30
C VAL A 657 32.22 -29.74 74.37
N ILE A 658 31.09 -30.22 74.90
CA ILE A 658 29.85 -30.39 74.12
C ILE A 658 29.31 -29.03 73.65
N ALA A 659 29.35 -27.99 74.49
CA ALA A 659 28.97 -26.63 74.10
C ALA A 659 29.92 -26.03 73.04
N ALA A 660 31.23 -26.27 73.15
CA ALA A 660 32.23 -25.84 72.18
C ALA A 660 32.07 -26.56 70.82
N ASN A 661 31.80 -27.87 70.82
CA ASN A 661 31.51 -28.61 69.59
C ASN A 661 30.17 -28.18 68.97
N ARG A 662 29.14 -27.85 69.76
CA ARG A 662 27.89 -27.24 69.25
C ARG A 662 28.17 -25.92 68.52
N LEU A 663 28.98 -25.03 69.11
CA LEU A 663 29.37 -23.76 68.48
C LEU A 663 30.23 -23.96 67.23
N ARG A 664 31.11 -24.98 67.21
CA ARG A 664 31.95 -25.30 66.06
C ARG A 664 31.15 -25.86 64.88
N CYS A 665 30.21 -26.78 65.12
CA CYS A 665 29.32 -27.32 64.07
C CYS A 665 28.40 -26.23 63.48
N LEU A 666 27.88 -25.30 64.30
CA LEU A 666 27.06 -24.17 63.85
C LEU A 666 27.82 -23.16 62.93
N ARG A 667 29.16 -23.23 62.87
CA ARG A 667 29.97 -22.35 62.01
C ARG A 667 30.05 -22.83 60.57
N HIS A 668 29.93 -24.13 60.29
CA HIS A 668 30.37 -24.74 59.03
C HIS A 668 29.26 -25.14 58.03
N SER A 669 27.97 -24.98 58.36
CA SER A 669 26.88 -25.62 57.59
C SER A 669 25.96 -24.70 56.77
N CYS A 670 26.30 -23.42 56.55
CA CYS A 670 25.44 -22.49 55.77
C CYS A 670 26.23 -21.49 54.91
N SER A 671 25.83 -21.37 53.63
CA SER A 671 26.20 -20.26 52.74
C SER A 671 25.43 -19.00 53.12
N ARG A 672 26.06 -18.14 53.93
CA ARG A 672 25.46 -16.92 54.50
C ARG A 672 25.45 -15.78 53.47
N MET A 673 24.31 -15.09 53.32
CA MET A 673 24.25 -13.80 52.61
C MET A 673 24.67 -12.66 53.55
N PHE A 674 23.97 -12.52 54.67
CA PHE A 674 24.24 -11.49 55.69
C PHE A 674 23.60 -11.89 57.03
N VAL A 675 23.91 -11.11 58.07
CA VAL A 675 23.33 -11.23 59.41
C VAL A 675 22.68 -9.90 59.78
N THR A 676 21.44 -9.94 60.26
CA THR A 676 20.74 -8.79 60.84
C THR A 676 20.73 -8.91 62.37
N TYR A 677 20.89 -7.76 63.02
CA TYR A 677 20.91 -7.62 64.48
C TYR A 677 19.74 -6.73 64.98
N ASP A 678 19.18 -5.91 64.08
CA ASP A 678 18.13 -4.95 64.36
C ASP A 678 16.89 -5.30 63.51
N THR A 679 15.97 -6.09 64.07
CA THR A 679 14.59 -6.21 63.61
C THR A 679 13.67 -6.10 64.82
N GLY A 680 12.49 -5.49 64.66
CA GLY A 680 11.57 -5.21 65.77
C GLY A 680 11.08 -6.44 66.55
N VAL A 681 11.33 -7.65 66.04
CA VAL A 681 10.90 -8.93 66.62
C VAL A 681 11.79 -9.41 67.78
N SER A 682 13.09 -9.08 67.80
CA SER A 682 13.94 -9.34 68.99
C SER A 682 15.27 -8.58 68.97
N PRO A 683 15.50 -7.56 69.83
CA PRO A 683 16.73 -6.75 69.83
C PRO A 683 17.98 -7.45 70.42
N GLN A 684 17.96 -8.77 70.58
CA GLN A 684 19.03 -9.55 71.26
C GLN A 684 19.41 -10.86 70.53
N ASN A 685 18.77 -11.21 69.42
CA ASN A 685 19.09 -12.42 68.64
C ASN A 685 19.47 -12.05 67.20
N SER A 686 20.66 -12.46 66.78
CA SER A 686 21.10 -12.31 65.38
C SER A 686 20.35 -13.26 64.45
N LEU A 687 19.72 -12.72 63.40
CA LEU A 687 19.05 -13.51 62.37
C LEU A 687 19.96 -13.65 61.14
N VAL A 688 20.11 -14.88 60.64
CA VAL A 688 20.98 -15.21 59.51
C VAL A 688 20.13 -15.47 58.28
N VAL A 689 20.44 -14.80 57.16
CA VAL A 689 19.78 -15.02 55.86
C VAL A 689 20.73 -15.79 54.95
N CYS A 690 20.25 -16.85 54.32
CA CYS A 690 21.04 -17.78 53.48
C CYS A 690 20.62 -17.75 52.00
N THR A 691 21.58 -17.93 51.09
CA THR A 691 21.30 -18.16 49.66
C THR A 691 20.82 -19.58 49.39
N GLY A 692 19.82 -19.75 48.53
CA GLY A 692 19.59 -21.03 47.86
C GLY A 692 20.68 -21.33 46.82
N GLY A 693 21.01 -22.61 46.60
CA GLY A 693 21.87 -23.06 45.49
C GLY A 693 23.14 -23.82 45.85
N VAL A 694 23.54 -23.89 47.12
CA VAL A 694 24.72 -24.67 47.56
C VAL A 694 24.28 -25.76 48.53
N LYS A 695 24.53 -27.02 48.20
CA LYS A 695 24.28 -28.16 49.11
C LYS A 695 25.33 -28.15 50.25
N PRO A 696 24.96 -27.95 51.53
CA PRO A 696 25.88 -28.24 52.63
C PRO A 696 26.05 -29.77 52.79
N PRO A 697 27.18 -30.25 53.32
CA PRO A 697 27.38 -31.66 53.58
C PRO A 697 26.47 -32.14 54.71
N THR A 698 25.59 -33.09 54.41
CA THR A 698 24.63 -33.66 55.37
C THR A 698 25.34 -34.59 56.35
N ILE A 699 25.37 -34.24 57.64
CA ILE A 699 25.61 -35.19 58.73
C ILE A 699 24.28 -35.45 59.41
N SER A 700 23.65 -36.58 59.07
CA SER A 700 22.42 -37.04 59.71
C SER A 700 22.73 -37.73 61.03
N ILE A 701 22.17 -37.25 62.14
CA ILE A 701 22.01 -38.05 63.35
C ILE A 701 20.66 -38.76 63.21
N SER A 702 20.69 -40.06 62.90
CA SER A 702 19.50 -40.88 62.71
C SER A 702 18.87 -41.25 64.06
N GLY A 703 17.56 -41.03 64.22
CA GLY A 703 16.86 -41.47 65.43
C GLY A 703 15.62 -40.66 65.85
N ALA A 704 14.64 -40.46 64.97
CA ALA A 704 13.27 -40.12 65.39
C ALA A 704 12.25 -40.45 64.28
N LYS A 705 11.15 -41.10 64.63
CA LYS A 705 9.88 -40.95 63.90
C LYS A 705 9.21 -39.65 64.35
N GLU A 706 8.61 -38.94 63.42
CA GLU A 706 7.84 -37.71 63.66
C GLU A 706 6.36 -38.00 63.43
N ASP A 707 5.56 -37.94 64.49
CA ASP A 707 4.11 -37.82 64.40
C ASP A 707 3.78 -36.33 64.65
N PHE A 708 3.05 -35.70 63.72
CA PHE A 708 2.58 -34.32 63.84
C PHE A 708 1.05 -34.30 63.82
N ASP A 709 0.44 -34.05 64.97
CA ASP A 709 -0.99 -33.71 65.04
C ASP A 709 -1.21 -32.32 64.45
N HIS A 710 -2.06 -32.23 63.42
CA HIS A 710 -2.46 -30.97 62.79
C HIS A 710 -3.73 -30.41 63.42
N GLU A 711 -3.61 -29.38 64.26
CA GLU A 711 -4.75 -28.53 64.63
C GLU A 711 -5.25 -27.76 63.40
N GLN A 712 -6.53 -27.95 63.05
CA GLN A 712 -7.17 -27.26 61.94
C GLN A 712 -7.48 -25.79 62.32
N GLN A 713 -6.85 -24.84 61.62
CA GLN A 713 -7.22 -23.42 61.67
C GLN A 713 -8.10 -23.05 60.47
N SER A 714 -8.95 -22.03 60.63
CA SER A 714 -10.06 -21.73 59.70
C SER A 714 -9.59 -21.16 58.34
N PRO A 715 -10.21 -21.54 57.20
CA PRO A 715 -9.76 -21.12 55.87
C PRO A 715 -9.97 -19.62 55.56
N GLU A 716 -10.98 -18.99 56.16
CA GLU A 716 -11.43 -17.65 55.76
C GLU A 716 -10.42 -16.54 56.08
N VAL A 717 -9.71 -16.65 57.20
CA VAL A 717 -8.66 -15.70 57.59
C VAL A 717 -7.46 -15.78 56.62
N MET A 718 -7.15 -16.97 56.10
CA MET A 718 -6.10 -17.13 55.08
C MET A 718 -6.51 -16.51 53.73
N LEU A 719 -7.75 -16.69 53.29
CA LEU A 719 -8.23 -16.12 52.02
C LEU A 719 -8.23 -14.58 52.03
N GLN A 720 -8.59 -13.96 53.15
CA GLN A 720 -8.48 -12.51 53.31
C GLN A 720 -7.02 -12.03 53.35
N TRP A 721 -6.12 -12.79 53.98
CA TRP A 721 -4.69 -12.46 54.02
C TRP A 721 -4.03 -12.50 52.63
N PHE A 722 -4.26 -13.57 51.85
CA PHE A 722 -3.70 -13.72 50.50
C PHE A 722 -4.28 -12.73 49.47
N SER A 723 -5.44 -12.11 49.76
CA SER A 723 -6.13 -11.19 48.84
C SER A 723 -5.96 -9.70 49.19
N ASN A 724 -5.18 -9.36 50.21
CA ASN A 724 -5.08 -7.98 50.71
C ASN A 724 -4.17 -7.09 49.81
N PRO A 725 -4.71 -6.05 49.15
CA PRO A 725 -3.93 -5.16 48.28
C PRO A 725 -2.99 -4.21 49.06
N GLU A 726 -3.28 -3.90 50.32
CA GLU A 726 -2.41 -3.07 51.17
C GLU A 726 -1.14 -3.83 51.58
N LEU A 727 -1.27 -5.14 51.81
CA LEU A 727 -0.12 -6.01 52.07
C LEU A 727 0.77 -6.11 50.82
N LEU A 728 0.17 -6.26 49.63
CA LEU A 728 0.90 -6.22 48.37
C LEU A 728 1.64 -4.89 48.18
N ASN A 729 0.96 -3.74 48.36
CA ASN A 729 1.58 -2.42 48.27
C ASN A 729 2.70 -2.22 49.32
N THR A 730 2.53 -2.78 50.53
CA THR A 730 3.56 -2.76 51.56
C THR A 730 4.80 -3.57 51.15
N ILE A 731 4.64 -4.71 50.47
CA ILE A 731 5.75 -5.49 49.93
C ILE A 731 6.43 -4.72 48.78
N LEU A 732 5.67 -4.13 47.86
CA LEU A 732 6.19 -3.34 46.74
C LEU A 732 7.04 -2.14 47.22
N THR A 733 6.51 -1.33 48.13
CA THR A 733 7.20 -0.16 48.73
C THR A 733 8.32 -0.53 49.70
N SER A 734 8.57 -1.81 49.96
CA SER A 734 9.70 -2.29 50.77
C SER A 734 10.80 -2.91 49.93
N THR A 735 10.47 -3.32 48.71
CA THR A 735 11.39 -3.98 47.75
C THR A 735 11.85 -3.05 46.63
N SER A 736 11.18 -1.89 46.41
CA SER A 736 11.52 -0.87 45.40
C SER A 736 13.02 -0.58 45.31
N ASP A 737 13.62 -0.15 46.41
CA ASP A 737 15.01 0.33 46.49
C ASP A 737 16.02 -0.81 46.20
N PHE A 738 15.61 -2.06 46.44
CA PHE A 738 16.43 -3.24 46.20
C PHE A 738 16.35 -3.70 44.75
N LEU A 739 15.16 -3.62 44.14
CA LEU A 739 14.98 -3.93 42.72
C LEU A 739 15.66 -2.90 41.82
N GLU A 740 15.63 -1.62 42.19
CA GLU A 740 16.35 -0.55 41.47
C GLU A 740 17.88 -0.81 41.47
N VAL A 741 18.44 -1.16 42.62
CA VAL A 741 19.86 -1.56 42.73
C VAL A 741 20.17 -2.84 41.92
N ILE A 742 19.23 -3.78 41.77
CA ILE A 742 19.41 -4.97 40.94
C ILE A 742 19.36 -4.65 39.44
N ASP A 743 18.43 -3.80 38.98
CA ASP A 743 18.28 -3.44 37.56
C ASP A 743 19.49 -2.61 37.05
N HIS A 744 20.22 -1.93 37.93
CA HIS A 744 21.48 -1.26 37.58
C HIS A 744 22.67 -2.22 37.35
N VAL A 745 22.61 -3.48 37.81
CA VAL A 745 23.70 -4.46 37.60
C VAL A 745 23.53 -5.15 36.24
N LYS A 746 24.24 -4.64 35.23
CA LYS A 746 24.12 -5.09 33.83
C LYS A 746 24.60 -6.52 33.56
N ASP A 747 25.67 -6.97 34.24
CA ASP A 747 26.24 -8.31 34.09
C ASP A 747 26.18 -9.09 35.42
N LYS A 748 25.22 -10.00 35.55
CA LYS A 748 24.97 -10.75 36.80
C LYS A 748 26.10 -11.72 37.16
N ASP A 749 26.84 -12.21 36.17
CA ASP A 749 27.95 -13.18 36.35
C ASP A 749 29.32 -12.52 36.53
N LYS A 750 29.42 -11.18 36.39
CA LYS A 750 30.67 -10.41 36.53
C LYS A 750 30.53 -9.17 37.42
N ALA A 751 29.57 -9.18 38.34
CA ALA A 751 29.37 -8.08 39.29
C ALA A 751 30.66 -7.77 40.07
N SER A 752 31.07 -6.51 40.06
CA SER A 752 32.23 -6.04 40.81
C SER A 752 32.04 -6.25 42.32
N GLN A 753 33.14 -6.33 43.07
CA GLN A 753 33.07 -6.50 44.52
C GLN A 753 32.31 -5.35 45.22
N THR A 754 32.31 -4.16 44.61
CA THR A 754 31.52 -2.98 44.99
C THR A 754 30.03 -3.15 44.73
N GLU A 755 29.63 -3.60 43.54
CA GLU A 755 28.21 -3.86 43.21
C GLU A 755 27.65 -5.00 44.06
N SER A 756 28.42 -6.07 44.26
CA SER A 756 28.04 -7.19 45.12
C SER A 756 27.80 -6.76 46.58
N ARG A 757 28.65 -5.86 47.12
CA ARG A 757 28.42 -5.24 48.44
C ARG A 757 27.21 -4.30 48.46
N ALA A 758 26.97 -3.55 47.40
CA ALA A 758 25.79 -2.67 47.29
C ALA A 758 24.49 -3.50 47.29
N VAL A 759 24.44 -4.60 46.52
CA VAL A 759 23.31 -5.54 46.50
C VAL A 759 23.10 -6.19 47.86
N VAL A 760 24.15 -6.60 48.59
CA VAL A 760 24.03 -7.16 49.95
C VAL A 760 23.51 -6.12 50.96
N ASN A 761 23.97 -4.88 50.89
CA ASN A 761 23.47 -3.80 51.75
C ASN A 761 22.01 -3.42 51.43
N ALA A 762 21.65 -3.35 50.14
CA ALA A 762 20.28 -3.13 49.70
C ALA A 762 19.35 -4.28 50.12
N ALA A 763 19.81 -5.54 50.02
CA ALA A 763 19.09 -6.72 50.51
C ALA A 763 18.88 -6.67 52.04
N LYS A 764 19.90 -6.25 52.80
CA LYS A 764 19.81 -6.09 54.26
C LYS A 764 18.78 -5.03 54.65
N ASN A 765 18.82 -3.86 53.99
CA ASN A 765 17.88 -2.76 54.23
C ASN A 765 16.45 -3.08 53.76
N CYS A 766 16.32 -3.79 52.64
CA CYS A 766 15.05 -4.34 52.16
C CYS A 766 14.47 -5.33 53.19
N PHE A 767 15.29 -6.24 53.71
CA PHE A 767 14.85 -7.23 54.68
C PHE A 767 14.41 -6.60 56.00
N THR A 768 15.13 -5.62 56.55
CA THR A 768 14.69 -4.91 57.77
C THR A 768 13.41 -4.12 57.52
N LYS A 769 13.34 -3.29 56.46
CA LYS A 769 12.11 -2.58 56.06
C LYS A 769 10.92 -3.52 55.88
N LEU A 770 11.13 -4.66 55.22
CA LEU A 770 10.11 -5.68 54.96
C LEU A 770 9.63 -6.32 56.27
N VAL A 771 10.55 -6.78 57.13
CA VAL A 771 10.20 -7.40 58.42
C VAL A 771 9.52 -6.41 59.36
N ASP A 772 10.02 -5.18 59.51
CA ASP A 772 9.47 -4.17 60.42
C ASP A 772 8.12 -3.58 59.95
N LYS A 773 7.81 -3.68 58.65
CA LYS A 773 6.47 -3.36 58.11
C LYS A 773 5.53 -4.55 58.19
N ILE A 774 5.99 -5.75 57.86
CA ILE A 774 5.18 -6.99 57.93
C ILE A 774 4.86 -7.35 59.39
N SER A 775 5.76 -7.13 60.35
CA SER A 775 5.53 -7.44 61.77
C SER A 775 4.32 -6.71 62.35
N LYS A 776 3.97 -5.52 61.82
CA LYS A 776 2.79 -4.74 62.21
C LYS A 776 1.47 -5.42 61.82
N TYR A 777 1.49 -6.27 60.79
CA TYR A 777 0.35 -7.13 60.42
C TYR A 777 0.28 -8.41 61.28
N PHE A 778 1.30 -8.68 62.10
CA PHE A 778 1.43 -9.87 62.95
C PHE A 778 1.58 -9.52 64.45
N GLU A 779 1.01 -8.40 64.91
CA GLU A 779 1.02 -8.01 66.33
C GLU A 779 0.14 -8.91 67.21
N GLY A 780 0.62 -10.13 67.46
CA GLY A 780 0.04 -11.11 68.37
C GLY A 780 0.66 -11.05 69.76
N VAL A 781 -0.06 -10.40 70.69
CA VAL A 781 0.20 -10.38 72.15
C VAL A 781 1.49 -9.65 72.57
N PRO A 782 1.43 -8.37 72.98
CA PRO A 782 2.48 -7.80 73.83
C PRO A 782 2.59 -8.63 75.12
N GLY A 783 3.81 -9.03 75.47
CA GLY A 783 4.08 -9.98 76.56
C GLY A 783 3.71 -9.45 77.95
N GLN A 784 2.42 -9.51 78.32
CA GLN A 784 1.99 -9.32 79.70
C GLN A 784 2.37 -10.54 80.56
N PRO A 785 2.84 -10.37 81.81
CA PRO A 785 3.45 -11.46 82.59
C PRO A 785 2.51 -12.58 83.09
N GLN A 786 1.25 -12.64 82.65
CA GLN A 786 0.23 -13.53 83.21
C GLN A 786 0.14 -14.92 82.55
N MET A 787 0.81 -15.16 81.40
CA MET A 787 0.89 -16.49 80.78
C MET A 787 1.90 -17.45 81.46
N ALA A 788 1.99 -17.42 82.79
CA ALA A 788 2.88 -18.26 83.59
C ALA A 788 2.46 -19.76 83.64
N PHE A 789 1.33 -20.14 83.04
CA PHE A 789 0.75 -21.48 83.17
C PHE A 789 1.02 -22.46 82.00
N ARG A 790 1.40 -21.99 80.80
CA ARG A 790 1.78 -22.89 79.68
C ARG A 790 3.29 -23.17 79.56
N GLU A 791 4.15 -22.45 80.28
CA GLU A 791 5.60 -22.74 80.36
C GLU A 791 5.99 -23.82 81.39
N ARG A 792 5.06 -24.67 81.85
CA ARG A 792 5.40 -25.72 82.83
C ARG A 792 6.45 -26.74 82.33
N ASN A 793 6.61 -26.86 81.01
CA ASN A 793 7.44 -27.88 80.36
C ASN A 793 8.65 -27.29 79.60
N SER A 794 9.02 -26.02 79.84
CA SER A 794 10.27 -25.48 79.29
C SER A 794 11.46 -26.10 80.03
N LEU A 795 12.36 -26.78 79.32
CA LEU A 795 13.54 -27.46 79.88
C LEU A 795 14.40 -26.51 80.75
N VAL A 796 14.54 -25.24 80.35
CA VAL A 796 15.26 -24.20 81.11
C VAL A 796 14.58 -23.93 82.45
N ARG A 797 13.24 -23.94 82.49
CA ARG A 797 12.45 -23.64 83.69
C ARG A 797 12.21 -24.89 84.55
N GLN A 798 12.25 -26.10 83.97
CA GLN A 798 12.29 -27.37 84.70
C GLN A 798 13.66 -27.61 85.33
N MET A 799 14.77 -27.44 84.59
CA MET A 799 16.12 -27.43 85.17
C MET A 799 16.26 -26.32 86.21
N GLY A 800 15.76 -25.11 85.91
CA GLY A 800 15.74 -24.01 86.87
C GLY A 800 14.97 -24.34 88.15
N ARG A 801 13.77 -24.93 88.05
CA ARG A 801 12.98 -25.36 89.23
C ARG A 801 13.61 -26.54 89.96
N ALA A 802 14.19 -27.51 89.26
CA ALA A 802 14.88 -28.64 89.88
C ALA A 802 16.15 -28.20 90.61
N LEU A 803 16.96 -27.31 90.02
CA LEU A 803 18.12 -26.72 90.67
C LEU A 803 17.72 -25.84 91.85
N THR A 804 16.67 -25.01 91.69
CA THR A 804 16.17 -24.14 92.76
C THR A 804 15.51 -24.93 93.90
N SER A 805 14.76 -26.00 93.62
CA SER A 805 14.21 -26.88 94.65
C SER A 805 15.31 -27.69 95.33
N THR A 806 16.34 -28.13 94.60
CA THR A 806 17.50 -28.81 95.20
C THR A 806 18.34 -27.87 96.07
N CYS A 807 18.48 -26.59 95.69
CA CYS A 807 19.20 -25.60 96.49
C CYS A 807 18.41 -25.09 97.70
N ASN A 808 17.09 -24.89 97.57
CA ASN A 808 16.27 -24.27 98.60
C ASN A 808 15.64 -25.29 99.58
N ARG A 809 15.77 -26.60 99.35
CA ARG A 809 15.17 -27.66 100.18
C ARG A 809 16.22 -28.48 100.96
N GLN A 810 17.24 -27.81 101.49
CA GLN A 810 18.27 -28.43 102.35
C GLN A 810 18.43 -27.67 103.68
N THR A 811 17.65 -28.06 104.68
CA THR A 811 18.04 -27.90 106.10
C THR A 811 19.19 -28.86 106.43
N LEU A 812 20.00 -28.50 107.43
CA LEU A 812 21.35 -29.07 107.63
C LEU A 812 21.39 -30.59 107.93
N GLU A 813 20.29 -31.18 108.38
CA GLU A 813 20.26 -32.55 108.91
C GLU A 813 20.16 -33.64 107.83
N GLN A 814 19.63 -33.34 106.63
CA GLN A 814 19.59 -34.31 105.51
C GLN A 814 20.89 -34.41 104.70
N LYS A 815 22.01 -33.87 105.21
CA LYS A 815 23.34 -34.00 104.59
C LYS A 815 24.12 -35.26 105.01
N GLN A 816 23.54 -36.16 105.80
CA GLN A 816 24.17 -37.42 106.20
C GLN A 816 23.67 -38.68 105.46
N HIS A 817 22.61 -38.57 104.62
CA HIS A 817 22.10 -39.70 103.83
C HIS A 817 21.84 -39.33 102.36
N LEU A 818 22.91 -38.95 101.65
CA LEU A 818 22.98 -39.04 100.19
C LEU A 818 24.13 -40.00 99.85
N VAL A 819 23.85 -41.30 99.97
CA VAL A 819 24.80 -42.37 99.64
C VAL A 819 25.17 -42.23 98.17
N SER A 820 26.45 -42.01 97.90
CA SER A 820 26.95 -41.85 96.54
C SER A 820 26.84 -43.17 95.77
N LEU A 821 26.72 -43.11 94.44
CA LEU A 821 26.73 -44.31 93.58
C LEU A 821 27.98 -45.18 93.84
N GLN A 822 29.09 -44.57 94.27
CA GLN A 822 30.33 -45.25 94.60
C GLN A 822 30.29 -45.96 95.97
N GLU A 823 29.60 -45.41 96.96
CA GLU A 823 29.32 -46.10 98.23
C GLU A 823 28.29 -47.22 98.05
N LEU A 824 27.31 -47.02 97.15
CA LEU A 824 26.28 -48.01 96.86
C LEU A 824 26.82 -49.18 96.01
N LEU A 825 27.70 -48.89 95.04
CA LEU A 825 28.51 -49.90 94.35
C LEU A 825 29.53 -50.57 95.30
N GLY A 826 30.10 -49.82 96.25
CA GLY A 826 30.98 -50.37 97.29
C GLY A 826 30.25 -51.34 98.22
N ALA A 827 29.02 -51.00 98.64
CA ALA A 827 28.14 -51.91 99.38
C ALA A 827 27.85 -53.16 98.54
N LEU A 828 27.48 -53.00 97.27
CA LEU A 828 27.23 -54.13 96.37
C LEU A 828 28.46 -55.03 96.18
N GLN A 829 29.65 -54.45 96.00
CA GLN A 829 30.92 -55.20 95.92
C GLN A 829 31.22 -55.95 97.22
N ASN A 830 31.00 -55.33 98.38
CA ASN A 830 31.19 -55.99 99.67
C ASN A 830 30.21 -57.14 99.87
N HIS A 831 28.92 -56.97 99.52
CA HIS A 831 27.92 -58.05 99.57
C HIS A 831 28.28 -59.20 98.61
N ILE A 832 28.78 -58.91 97.40
CA ILE A 832 29.24 -59.93 96.44
C ILE A 832 30.50 -60.66 96.96
N LEU A 833 31.43 -59.95 97.61
CA LEU A 833 32.63 -60.55 98.22
C LEU A 833 32.27 -61.47 99.39
N ASP A 834 31.39 -61.05 100.31
CA ASP A 834 30.95 -61.88 101.43
C ASP A 834 30.17 -63.11 100.96
N PHE A 835 29.32 -62.93 99.92
CA PHE A 835 28.59 -64.04 99.28
C PHE A 835 29.54 -65.03 98.59
N THR A 836 30.54 -64.56 97.84
CA THR A 836 31.52 -65.44 97.16
C THR A 836 32.47 -66.13 98.14
N GLN A 837 32.82 -65.50 99.26
CA GLN A 837 33.55 -66.19 100.35
C GLN A 837 32.71 -67.32 100.95
N ARG A 838 31.42 -67.11 101.25
CA ARG A 838 30.55 -68.18 101.75
C ARG A 838 30.33 -69.30 100.73
N LEU A 839 30.13 -68.96 99.46
CA LEU A 839 30.03 -69.93 98.37
C LEU A 839 31.32 -70.76 98.25
N HIS A 840 32.49 -70.14 98.41
CA HIS A 840 33.77 -70.84 98.42
C HIS A 840 33.87 -71.84 99.58
N THR A 841 33.46 -71.46 100.79
CA THR A 841 33.44 -72.37 101.96
C THR A 841 32.57 -73.60 101.69
N VAL A 842 31.34 -73.40 101.18
CA VAL A 842 30.41 -74.49 100.85
C VAL A 842 30.94 -75.37 99.70
N GLU A 843 31.60 -74.80 98.69
CA GLU A 843 32.21 -75.57 97.60
C GLU A 843 33.45 -76.38 98.06
N VAL A 844 34.18 -75.91 99.08
CA VAL A 844 35.27 -76.68 99.70
C VAL A 844 34.71 -77.88 100.49
N GLU A 845 33.63 -77.68 101.25
CA GLU A 845 32.92 -78.77 101.94
C GLU A 845 32.38 -79.80 100.92
N ARG A 846 31.77 -79.33 99.82
CA ARG A 846 31.29 -80.19 98.73
C ARG A 846 32.43 -81.00 98.08
N ARG A 847 33.59 -80.40 97.85
CA ARG A 847 34.75 -81.10 97.26
C ARG A 847 35.33 -82.17 98.19
N ASN A 848 35.40 -81.90 99.49
CA ASN A 848 35.82 -82.91 100.47
C ASN A 848 34.88 -84.13 100.43
N LEU A 849 33.56 -83.91 100.40
CA LEU A 849 32.57 -84.98 100.27
C LEU A 849 32.65 -85.72 98.92
N MET A 850 32.95 -85.04 97.81
CA MET A 850 33.14 -85.69 96.51
C MET A 850 34.40 -86.58 96.49
N CYS A 851 35.51 -86.14 97.08
CA CYS A 851 36.70 -86.98 97.24
C CYS A 851 36.47 -88.21 98.13
N GLU A 852 35.49 -88.15 99.04
CA GLU A 852 35.06 -89.28 99.85
C GLU A 852 34.19 -90.28 99.05
N ILE A 853 33.38 -89.77 98.12
CA ILE A 853 32.59 -90.57 97.17
C ILE A 853 33.47 -91.25 96.10
N ASP A 854 34.50 -90.57 95.58
CA ASP A 854 35.34 -91.13 94.51
C ASP A 854 36.22 -92.28 95.04
N LYS A 855 36.68 -92.22 96.31
CA LYS A 855 37.31 -93.36 97.01
C LYS A 855 36.40 -94.58 97.13
N LEU A 856 35.08 -94.41 97.13
CA LEU A 856 34.09 -95.49 97.17
C LEU A 856 33.67 -95.96 95.76
N LYS A 857 34.26 -95.42 94.70
CA LYS A 857 33.95 -95.76 93.30
C LYS A 857 35.09 -96.39 92.51
N GLU A 858 36.34 -96.27 92.95
CA GLU A 858 37.48 -96.94 92.30
C GLU A 858 37.50 -98.47 92.49
N GLU A 859 36.56 -99.06 93.24
CA GLU A 859 36.49 -100.53 93.44
C GLU A 859 35.76 -101.33 92.32
N ASN A 860 35.21 -100.73 91.25
CA ASN A 860 34.61 -101.48 90.12
C ASN A 860 34.74 -100.80 88.72
N GLU A 861 34.80 -101.61 87.64
CA GLU A 861 35.55 -101.33 86.39
C GLU A 861 34.83 -100.61 85.20
N ILE A 862 35.59 -99.75 84.49
CA ILE A 862 35.91 -99.67 83.02
C ILE A 862 34.85 -100.22 82.00
N GLY A 863 34.42 -99.60 80.88
CA GLY A 863 34.96 -98.63 79.91
C GLY A 863 34.48 -98.98 78.44
N PRO A 864 34.56 -98.08 77.42
CA PRO A 864 33.65 -98.08 76.22
C PRO A 864 34.31 -97.97 74.81
N HIS A 865 33.54 -97.73 73.72
CA HIS A 865 33.79 -96.78 72.58
C HIS A 865 33.29 -97.14 71.14
N ARG A 866 32.99 -96.10 70.32
CA ARG A 866 32.73 -96.04 68.85
C ARG A 866 32.65 -94.55 68.40
N GLY A 867 32.79 -94.08 67.15
CA GLY A 867 33.31 -94.61 65.87
C GLY A 867 32.59 -94.04 64.60
N GLU A 868 33.32 -93.85 63.48
CA GLU A 868 32.90 -93.62 62.05
C GLU A 868 32.51 -92.21 61.52
N VAL A 869 33.44 -91.48 60.85
CA VAL A 869 33.19 -90.55 59.69
C VAL A 869 34.44 -90.33 58.81
N GLU A 870 35.17 -91.38 58.39
CA GLU A 870 36.48 -91.21 57.67
C GLU A 870 36.62 -92.03 56.37
N GLN A 871 35.49 -92.41 55.73
CA GLN A 871 35.47 -93.41 54.64
C GLN A 871 34.96 -92.92 53.26
N LEU A 872 34.85 -91.61 53.00
CA LEU A 872 34.28 -91.08 51.73
C LEU A 872 35.25 -90.25 50.86
N GLN A 873 36.57 -90.45 51.00
CA GLN A 873 37.58 -89.68 50.25
C GLN A 873 38.39 -90.48 49.22
N ASP A 874 38.48 -91.82 49.35
CA ASP A 874 39.40 -92.64 48.56
C ASP A 874 38.84 -93.22 47.25
N GLU A 875 37.52 -93.23 47.04
CA GLU A 875 36.92 -93.86 45.85
C GLU A 875 37.04 -93.04 44.54
N LEU A 876 37.45 -91.77 44.60
CA LEU A 876 37.50 -90.90 43.41
C LEU A 876 38.75 -91.11 42.53
N ASN A 877 39.83 -91.66 43.08
CA ASN A 877 41.14 -91.68 42.42
C ASN A 877 41.42 -92.91 41.53
N THR A 878 40.54 -93.91 41.49
CA THR A 878 40.81 -95.22 40.86
C THR A 878 40.27 -95.40 39.43
N LEU A 879 39.58 -94.39 38.87
CA LEU A 879 38.95 -94.45 37.55
C LEU A 879 39.77 -93.87 36.38
N LYS A 880 40.98 -93.34 36.62
CA LYS A 880 41.72 -92.57 35.61
C LYS A 880 42.75 -93.35 34.78
N ASP A 881 43.18 -94.53 35.22
CA ASP A 881 44.38 -95.22 34.70
C ASP A 881 44.09 -96.47 33.84
N LYS A 882 42.94 -96.54 33.14
CA LYS A 882 42.51 -97.77 32.42
C LYS A 882 42.19 -97.65 30.92
N GLU A 883 42.53 -96.54 30.26
CA GLU A 883 42.18 -96.32 28.83
C GLU A 883 43.40 -96.15 27.88
N LEU A 884 44.55 -96.73 28.23
CA LEU A 884 45.79 -96.67 27.43
C LEU A 884 46.30 -98.07 27.00
N GLN A 885 45.71 -98.67 25.95
CA GLN A 885 46.43 -99.61 25.09
C GLN A 885 45.75 -99.92 23.74
N ASN A 886 46.59 -99.92 22.67
CA ASN A 886 46.49 -100.63 21.36
C ASN A 886 46.15 -99.82 20.08
N VAL A 887 47.19 -99.55 19.25
CA VAL A 887 47.31 -99.76 17.77
C VAL A 887 48.72 -99.31 17.32
N SER A 888 49.30 -99.94 16.29
CA SER A 888 50.72 -99.80 15.89
C SER A 888 51.07 -98.52 15.10
N MET A 889 52.20 -97.88 15.44
CA MET A 889 52.64 -96.57 14.91
C MET A 889 52.88 -96.52 13.38
N ASP A 890 53.53 -97.52 12.80
CA ASP A 890 54.05 -97.44 11.41
C ASP A 890 52.95 -97.30 10.34
N LYS A 891 51.76 -97.86 10.59
CA LYS A 891 50.59 -97.70 9.70
C LYS A 891 49.97 -96.31 9.79
N PHE A 892 50.08 -95.66 10.95
CA PHE A 892 49.62 -94.29 11.14
C PHE A 892 50.50 -93.31 10.36
N GLU A 893 51.83 -93.45 10.45
CA GLU A 893 52.76 -92.55 9.75
C GLU A 893 52.60 -92.56 8.23
N SER A 894 52.40 -93.74 7.60
CA SER A 894 52.17 -93.85 6.16
C SER A 894 50.89 -93.12 5.72
N VAL A 895 49.78 -93.33 6.44
CA VAL A 895 48.51 -92.63 6.18
C VAL A 895 48.66 -91.13 6.40
N CYS A 896 49.37 -90.69 7.46
CA CYS A 896 49.67 -89.28 7.68
C CYS A 896 50.51 -88.67 6.54
N HIS A 897 51.45 -89.41 5.96
CA HIS A 897 52.28 -88.90 4.87
C HIS A 897 51.48 -88.75 3.56
N GLU A 898 50.63 -89.72 3.24
CA GLU A 898 49.76 -89.65 2.06
C GLU A 898 48.66 -88.58 2.23
N LEU A 899 48.08 -88.46 3.43
CA LEU A 899 47.12 -87.41 3.78
C LEU A 899 47.75 -86.01 3.69
N ASN A 900 49.00 -85.84 4.11
CA ASN A 900 49.73 -84.57 3.99
C ASN A 900 50.00 -84.21 2.52
N ASN A 901 50.31 -85.20 1.67
CA ASN A 901 50.46 -85.00 0.22
C ASN A 901 49.12 -84.78 -0.51
N ALA A 902 48.00 -85.30 0.02
CA ALA A 902 46.66 -84.94 -0.46
C ALA A 902 46.30 -83.49 -0.04
N LEU A 903 46.51 -83.14 1.23
CA LEU A 903 46.28 -81.80 1.78
C LEU A 903 47.07 -80.72 1.05
N ARG A 904 48.34 -80.97 0.69
CA ARG A 904 49.14 -80.03 -0.12
C ARG A 904 48.56 -79.79 -1.51
N ARG A 905 48.04 -80.84 -2.18
CA ARG A 905 47.37 -80.71 -3.48
C ARG A 905 46.06 -79.93 -3.35
N GLU A 906 45.31 -80.17 -2.28
CA GLU A 906 44.08 -79.43 -2.01
C GLU A 906 44.35 -77.96 -1.67
N GLN A 907 45.38 -77.65 -0.88
CA GLN A 907 45.82 -76.27 -0.61
C GLN A 907 46.23 -75.53 -1.88
N GLN A 908 46.93 -76.19 -2.83
CA GLN A 908 47.26 -75.60 -4.13
C GLN A 908 46.01 -75.36 -5.00
N ALA A 909 45.05 -76.29 -5.00
CA ALA A 909 43.77 -76.11 -5.70
C ALA A 909 42.94 -74.96 -5.09
N GLN A 910 42.91 -74.85 -3.76
CA GLN A 910 42.26 -73.75 -3.04
C GLN A 910 42.92 -72.40 -3.36
N GLN A 911 44.26 -72.32 -3.43
CA GLN A 911 44.96 -71.09 -3.84
C GLN A 911 44.60 -70.67 -5.28
N LEU A 912 44.51 -71.61 -6.23
CA LEU A 912 44.09 -71.30 -7.60
C LEU A 912 42.63 -70.85 -7.68
N LEU A 913 41.73 -71.46 -6.90
CA LEU A 913 40.33 -71.02 -6.82
C LEU A 913 40.19 -69.62 -6.19
N ILE A 914 41.00 -69.29 -5.18
CA ILE A 914 41.03 -67.95 -4.58
C ILE A 914 41.53 -66.92 -5.61
N GLU A 915 42.58 -67.22 -6.37
CA GLU A 915 43.10 -66.30 -7.39
C GLU A 915 42.13 -66.15 -8.58
N GLN A 916 41.47 -67.23 -9.02
CA GLN A 916 40.40 -67.14 -10.04
C GLN A 916 39.19 -66.35 -9.52
N GLY A 917 38.81 -66.53 -8.25
CA GLY A 917 37.77 -65.74 -7.58
C GLY A 917 38.13 -64.26 -7.53
N ARG A 918 39.37 -63.93 -7.15
CA ARG A 918 39.90 -62.55 -7.13
C ARG A 918 39.87 -61.90 -8.52
N GLN A 919 40.22 -62.64 -9.58
CA GLN A 919 40.17 -62.13 -10.95
C GLN A 919 38.72 -61.90 -11.44
N LEU A 920 37.79 -62.77 -11.06
CA LEU A 920 36.36 -62.58 -11.31
C LEU A 920 35.78 -61.37 -10.56
N GLU A 921 36.16 -61.20 -9.30
CA GLU A 921 35.78 -60.05 -8.47
C GLU A 921 36.33 -58.74 -9.05
N GLU A 922 37.59 -58.73 -9.50
CA GLU A 922 38.21 -57.58 -10.17
C GLU A 922 37.52 -57.21 -11.50
N VAL A 923 37.09 -58.20 -12.29
CA VAL A 923 36.32 -57.96 -13.53
C VAL A 923 34.90 -57.46 -13.22
N THR A 924 34.24 -58.03 -12.20
CA THR A 924 32.93 -57.56 -11.72
C THR A 924 33.01 -56.11 -11.25
N MET A 925 33.99 -55.75 -10.40
CA MET A 925 34.21 -54.38 -9.95
C MET A 925 34.46 -53.40 -11.11
N ARG A 926 35.22 -53.80 -12.14
CA ARG A 926 35.42 -52.97 -13.34
C ARG A 926 34.13 -52.80 -14.14
N LEU A 927 33.30 -53.84 -14.24
CA LEU A 927 31.99 -53.75 -14.90
C LEU A 927 31.05 -52.81 -14.14
N ASP A 928 31.01 -52.91 -12.81
CA ASP A 928 30.23 -52.04 -11.94
C ASP A 928 30.71 -50.57 -11.99
N LEU A 929 32.02 -50.34 -12.13
CA LEU A 929 32.56 -49.00 -12.41
C LEU A 929 32.12 -48.47 -13.77
N TYR A 930 32.10 -49.29 -14.83
CA TYR A 930 31.61 -48.83 -16.14
C TYR A 930 30.09 -48.61 -16.19
N THR A 931 29.28 -49.38 -15.45
CA THR A 931 27.84 -49.14 -15.37
C THR A 931 27.52 -47.90 -14.53
N THR A 932 28.21 -47.69 -13.40
CA THR A 932 28.06 -46.46 -12.60
C THR A 932 28.54 -45.22 -13.36
N GLU A 933 29.72 -45.24 -14.00
CA GLU A 933 30.17 -44.16 -14.88
C GLU A 933 29.18 -43.90 -16.04
N GLY A 934 28.56 -44.95 -16.58
CA GLY A 934 27.53 -44.83 -17.62
C GLY A 934 26.29 -44.11 -17.11
N MET A 935 25.80 -44.50 -15.93
CA MET A 935 24.66 -43.85 -15.26
C MET A 935 24.98 -42.40 -14.86
N GLU A 936 26.18 -42.08 -14.38
CA GLU A 936 26.59 -40.71 -14.07
C GLU A 936 26.67 -39.84 -15.33
N LYS A 937 27.13 -40.39 -16.47
CA LYS A 937 27.14 -39.68 -17.76
C LYS A 937 25.72 -39.46 -18.31
N GLU A 938 24.81 -40.41 -18.10
CA GLU A 938 23.38 -40.25 -18.45
C GLU A 938 22.68 -39.25 -17.51
N GLN A 939 22.98 -39.27 -16.20
CA GLN A 939 22.47 -38.32 -15.23
C GLN A 939 22.95 -36.89 -15.54
N THR A 940 24.25 -36.68 -15.75
CA THR A 940 24.78 -35.36 -16.11
C THR A 940 24.25 -34.85 -17.45
N LEU A 941 24.01 -35.74 -18.43
CA LEU A 941 23.35 -35.38 -19.69
C LEU A 941 21.88 -34.98 -19.47
N THR A 942 21.13 -35.73 -18.67
CA THR A 942 19.72 -35.42 -18.38
C THR A 942 19.57 -34.15 -17.55
N GLU A 943 20.45 -33.90 -16.58
CA GLU A 943 20.55 -32.64 -15.84
C GLU A 943 20.90 -31.45 -16.75
N ALA A 944 21.84 -31.62 -17.69
CA ALA A 944 22.18 -30.59 -18.67
C ALA A 944 21.02 -30.30 -19.64
N VAL A 945 20.29 -31.32 -20.09
CA VAL A 945 19.08 -31.18 -20.92
C VAL A 945 17.96 -30.51 -20.12
N HIS A 946 17.82 -30.82 -18.83
CA HIS A 946 16.85 -30.20 -17.94
C HIS A 946 17.18 -28.71 -17.75
N GLY A 947 18.42 -28.36 -17.41
CA GLY A 947 18.87 -26.97 -17.30
C GLY A 947 18.74 -26.18 -18.62
N LEU A 948 18.94 -26.83 -19.78
CA LEU A 948 18.67 -26.22 -21.08
C LEU A 948 17.17 -25.99 -21.33
N ALA A 949 16.30 -26.88 -20.84
CA ALA A 949 14.86 -26.68 -20.89
C ALA A 949 14.38 -25.57 -19.94
N GLU A 950 14.94 -25.49 -18.73
CA GLU A 950 14.66 -24.44 -17.76
C GLU A 950 15.11 -23.07 -18.25
N THR A 951 16.35 -22.95 -18.74
CA THR A 951 16.87 -21.70 -19.33
C THR A 951 16.03 -21.27 -20.54
N LYS A 952 15.63 -22.20 -21.41
CA LYS A 952 14.68 -21.94 -22.51
C LYS A 952 13.31 -21.46 -22.02
N MET A 953 12.78 -21.98 -20.90
CA MET A 953 11.54 -21.48 -20.32
C MET A 953 11.72 -20.10 -19.66
N GLU A 954 12.82 -19.86 -18.95
CA GLU A 954 13.10 -18.55 -18.34
C GLU A 954 13.34 -17.46 -19.40
N VAL A 955 13.98 -17.79 -20.53
CA VAL A 955 14.07 -16.87 -21.69
C VAL A 955 12.67 -16.53 -22.22
N LYS A 956 11.76 -17.50 -22.36
CA LYS A 956 10.38 -17.22 -22.77
C LYS A 956 9.63 -16.34 -21.76
N ARG A 957 9.80 -16.56 -20.45
CA ARG A 957 9.21 -15.70 -19.40
C ARG A 957 9.78 -14.28 -19.48
N LYS A 958 11.10 -14.14 -19.64
CA LYS A 958 11.78 -12.84 -19.82
C LYS A 958 11.36 -12.13 -21.09
N GLU A 959 11.09 -12.85 -22.18
CA GLU A 959 10.54 -12.27 -23.41
C GLU A 959 9.10 -11.77 -23.21
N GLN A 960 8.26 -12.52 -22.50
CA GLN A 960 6.89 -12.10 -22.16
C GLN A 960 6.88 -10.86 -21.26
N THR A 961 7.71 -10.81 -20.21
CA THR A 961 7.81 -9.63 -19.34
C THR A 961 8.44 -8.44 -20.07
N LEU A 962 9.41 -8.64 -20.96
CA LEU A 962 9.96 -7.58 -21.82
C LEU A 962 8.89 -7.01 -22.75
N ARG A 963 8.05 -7.86 -23.38
CA ARG A 963 6.92 -7.40 -24.20
C ARG A 963 5.88 -6.61 -23.37
N GLN A 964 5.62 -7.01 -22.13
CA GLN A 964 4.74 -6.28 -21.21
C GLN A 964 5.33 -4.93 -20.80
N LEU A 965 6.62 -4.89 -20.44
CA LEU A 965 7.35 -3.65 -20.14
C LEU A 965 7.41 -2.73 -21.36
N ASN A 966 7.60 -3.26 -22.57
CA ASN A 966 7.59 -2.46 -23.79
C ASN A 966 6.21 -1.82 -24.05
N ARG A 967 5.10 -2.54 -23.80
CA ARG A 967 3.76 -1.93 -23.82
C ARG A 967 3.62 -0.81 -22.79
N GLN A 968 4.12 -1.01 -21.56
CA GLN A 968 4.12 0.04 -20.52
C GLN A 968 4.98 1.25 -20.90
N VAL A 969 6.13 1.05 -21.53
CA VAL A 969 6.97 2.14 -22.05
C VAL A 969 6.24 2.91 -23.14
N ILE A 970 5.59 2.22 -24.09
CA ILE A 970 4.80 2.88 -25.14
C ILE A 970 3.64 3.69 -24.55
N THR A 971 2.93 3.17 -23.52
CA THR A 971 1.90 3.97 -22.83
C THR A 971 2.49 5.16 -22.09
N TYR A 972 3.59 4.99 -21.36
CA TYR A 972 4.24 6.11 -20.66
C TYR A 972 4.85 7.15 -21.62
N GLU A 973 5.31 6.75 -22.81
CA GLU A 973 5.71 7.69 -23.86
C GLU A 973 4.52 8.42 -24.48
N GLY A 974 3.38 7.75 -24.64
CA GLY A 974 2.10 8.37 -25.01
C GLY A 974 1.66 9.41 -23.98
N ASP A 975 1.57 9.00 -22.71
CA ASP A 975 1.20 9.86 -21.58
C ASP A 975 2.18 11.02 -21.37
N LYS A 976 3.48 10.78 -21.59
CA LYS A 976 4.49 11.85 -21.60
C LYS A 976 4.25 12.84 -22.73
N LYS A 977 3.95 12.37 -23.95
CA LYS A 977 3.66 13.24 -25.11
C LYS A 977 2.40 14.07 -24.88
N THR A 978 1.32 13.46 -24.40
CA THR A 978 0.08 14.18 -24.08
C THR A 978 0.28 15.16 -22.92
N LEU A 979 1.03 14.79 -21.88
CA LEU A 979 1.37 15.70 -20.79
C LEU A 979 2.24 16.87 -21.26
N THR A 980 3.23 16.65 -22.13
CA THR A 980 4.04 17.75 -22.71
C THR A 980 3.20 18.66 -23.61
N GLN A 981 2.24 18.11 -24.36
CA GLN A 981 1.31 18.90 -25.15
C GLN A 981 0.39 19.74 -24.26
N ASN A 982 -0.21 19.12 -23.22
CA ASN A 982 -1.05 19.81 -22.24
C ASN A 982 -0.28 20.91 -21.50
N ILE A 983 0.99 20.68 -21.15
CA ILE A 983 1.87 21.69 -20.56
C ILE A 983 2.13 22.82 -21.57
N HIS A 984 2.41 22.51 -22.84
CA HIS A 984 2.62 23.53 -23.87
C HIS A 984 1.36 24.37 -24.14
N ASP A 985 0.19 23.76 -24.18
CA ASP A 985 -1.09 24.45 -24.36
C ASP A 985 -1.46 25.28 -23.13
N ALA A 986 -1.19 24.79 -21.91
CA ALA A 986 -1.32 25.57 -20.69
C ALA A 986 -0.32 26.74 -20.64
N GLU A 987 0.93 26.54 -21.04
CA GLU A 987 1.96 27.58 -21.14
C GLU A 987 1.59 28.63 -22.21
N LYS A 988 0.97 28.21 -23.32
CA LYS A 988 0.42 29.09 -24.35
C LYS A 988 -0.75 29.92 -23.82
N ALA A 989 -1.69 29.30 -23.09
CA ALA A 989 -2.81 29.99 -22.45
C ALA A 989 -2.35 30.97 -21.36
N LEU A 990 -1.36 30.59 -20.53
CA LEU A 990 -0.74 31.48 -19.56
C LEU A 990 0.00 32.64 -20.24
N ARG A 991 0.67 32.39 -21.37
CA ARG A 991 1.29 33.46 -22.19
C ARG A 991 0.26 34.42 -22.80
N THR A 992 -0.93 33.97 -23.20
CA THR A 992 -1.99 34.89 -23.65
C THR A 992 -2.56 35.71 -22.49
N VAL A 993 -2.88 35.07 -21.36
CA VAL A 993 -3.38 35.79 -20.15
C VAL A 993 -2.36 36.80 -19.62
N ALA A 994 -1.06 36.48 -19.65
CA ALA A 994 0.00 37.41 -19.27
C ALA A 994 0.05 38.65 -20.18
N LYS A 995 -0.11 38.46 -21.50
CA LYS A 995 -0.19 39.57 -22.47
C LYS A 995 -1.46 40.41 -22.29
N ASP A 996 -2.60 39.78 -22.09
CA ASP A 996 -3.87 40.48 -21.85
C ASP A 996 -3.78 41.35 -20.59
N LYS A 997 -3.15 40.83 -19.52
CA LYS A 997 -2.86 41.56 -18.30
C LYS A 997 -1.87 42.71 -18.51
N GLU A 998 -0.85 42.53 -19.33
CA GLU A 998 0.11 43.59 -19.67
C GLU A 998 -0.57 44.74 -20.43
N ILE A 999 -1.42 44.42 -21.40
CA ILE A 999 -2.26 45.39 -22.14
C ILE A 999 -3.20 46.13 -21.18
N LEU A 1000 -3.85 45.40 -20.25
CA LEU A 1000 -4.70 46.01 -19.22
C LEU A 1000 -3.92 46.99 -18.32
N ILE A 1001 -2.71 46.64 -17.90
CA ILE A 1001 -1.85 47.51 -17.10
C ILE A 1001 -1.47 48.77 -17.89
N VAL A 1002 -1.16 48.65 -19.18
CA VAL A 1002 -0.87 49.80 -20.06
C VAL A 1002 -2.11 50.70 -20.21
N TYR A 1003 -3.29 50.12 -20.47
CA TYR A 1003 -4.54 50.87 -20.56
C TYR A 1003 -4.86 51.63 -19.26
N VAL A 1004 -4.81 50.96 -18.10
CA VAL A 1004 -5.08 51.59 -16.80
C VAL A 1004 -4.08 52.71 -16.49
N LYS A 1005 -2.78 52.52 -16.77
CA LYS A 1005 -1.78 53.58 -16.61
C LYS A 1005 -2.04 54.79 -17.53
N ASN A 1006 -2.50 54.56 -18.75
CA ASN A 1006 -2.84 55.64 -19.67
C ASN A 1006 -4.07 56.43 -19.18
N VAL A 1007 -5.09 55.74 -18.68
CA VAL A 1007 -6.27 56.35 -18.02
C VAL A 1007 -5.86 57.14 -16.76
N GLU A 1008 -4.98 56.60 -15.92
CA GLU A 1008 -4.43 57.26 -14.74
C GLU A 1008 -3.66 58.54 -15.11
N ASN A 1009 -2.77 58.46 -16.09
CA ASN A 1009 -2.02 59.61 -16.61
C ASN A 1009 -2.94 60.70 -17.19
N ALA A 1010 -3.98 60.32 -17.94
CA ALA A 1010 -4.97 61.24 -18.50
C ALA A 1010 -5.81 61.91 -17.39
N LEU A 1011 -6.25 61.15 -16.39
CA LEU A 1011 -6.97 61.70 -15.23
C LEU A 1011 -6.08 62.71 -14.46
N GLU A 1012 -4.80 62.39 -14.26
CA GLU A 1012 -3.85 63.24 -13.56
C GLU A 1012 -3.49 64.51 -14.36
N GLN A 1013 -3.46 64.44 -15.70
CA GLN A 1013 -3.37 65.62 -16.57
C GLN A 1013 -4.62 66.50 -16.40
N ALA A 1014 -5.83 65.94 -16.52
CA ALA A 1014 -7.07 66.68 -16.33
C ALA A 1014 -7.19 67.29 -14.93
N ARG A 1015 -6.70 66.60 -13.88
CA ARG A 1015 -6.62 67.12 -12.52
C ARG A 1015 -5.71 68.34 -12.42
N LYS A 1016 -4.54 68.30 -13.07
CA LYS A 1016 -3.59 69.44 -13.10
C LYS A 1016 -4.16 70.63 -13.86
N GLU A 1017 -4.84 70.39 -14.98
CA GLU A 1017 -5.54 71.44 -15.74
C GLU A 1017 -6.67 72.08 -14.90
N LEU A 1018 -7.46 71.28 -14.18
CA LEU A 1018 -8.52 71.76 -13.29
C LEU A 1018 -7.98 72.58 -12.10
N LEU A 1019 -6.82 72.20 -11.55
CA LEU A 1019 -6.14 72.96 -10.49
C LEU A 1019 -5.52 74.28 -10.97
N LEU A 1020 -5.17 74.38 -12.26
CA LEU A 1020 -4.62 75.60 -12.86
C LEU A 1020 -5.70 76.57 -13.37
N ALA A 1021 -6.94 76.09 -13.54
CA ALA A 1021 -8.07 76.89 -13.99
C ALA A 1021 -8.67 77.74 -12.84
N LYS A 1022 -8.28 79.02 -12.75
CA LYS A 1022 -9.11 80.04 -12.07
C LYS A 1022 -10.46 80.19 -12.78
N PRO A 1023 -11.52 80.68 -12.11
CA PRO A 1023 -12.88 80.68 -12.66
C PRO A 1023 -13.02 81.70 -13.80
N VAL A 1024 -12.71 81.25 -15.00
CA VAL A 1024 -12.94 81.97 -16.26
C VAL A 1024 -13.89 81.10 -17.08
N THR A 1025 -15.11 81.60 -17.20
CA THR A 1025 -16.22 81.11 -18.03
C THR A 1025 -15.79 80.44 -19.35
N GLY A 1026 -16.27 79.22 -19.59
CA GLY A 1026 -16.52 78.74 -20.96
C GLY A 1026 -15.50 77.79 -21.61
N ARG A 1027 -14.63 77.08 -20.87
CA ARG A 1027 -13.92 75.92 -21.42
C ARG A 1027 -14.62 74.61 -21.04
N GLU A 1028 -15.33 74.01 -21.99
CA GLU A 1028 -15.82 72.64 -21.88
C GLU A 1028 -14.64 71.66 -21.92
N MET A 1029 -14.18 71.24 -20.75
CA MET A 1029 -13.12 70.25 -20.61
C MET A 1029 -13.71 68.84 -20.80
N SER A 1030 -13.91 68.44 -22.06
CA SER A 1030 -14.51 67.15 -22.41
C SER A 1030 -13.63 65.97 -22.01
N LEU A 1031 -13.74 65.52 -20.75
CA LEU A 1031 -13.07 64.31 -20.22
C LEU A 1031 -13.31 63.07 -21.11
N SER A 1032 -14.46 63.01 -21.79
CA SER A 1032 -14.79 62.00 -22.81
C SER A 1032 -13.77 61.90 -23.94
N LYS A 1033 -13.10 62.99 -24.33
CA LYS A 1033 -12.03 63.00 -25.36
C LYS A 1033 -10.64 62.65 -24.82
N LEU A 1034 -10.48 62.49 -23.50
CA LEU A 1034 -9.20 62.16 -22.88
C LEU A 1034 -9.17 60.72 -22.36
N LEU A 1035 -10.31 60.20 -21.88
CA LEU A 1035 -10.42 58.90 -21.22
C LEU A 1035 -10.95 57.77 -22.11
N LEU A 1036 -11.52 58.07 -23.28
CA LEU A 1036 -12.13 57.11 -24.21
C LEU A 1036 -11.45 57.04 -25.59
N ASN A 1037 -10.21 57.52 -25.74
CA ASN A 1037 -9.51 57.46 -27.03
C ASN A 1037 -9.20 56.01 -27.44
N ALA A 1038 -9.61 55.65 -28.65
CA ALA A 1038 -9.40 54.33 -29.23
C ALA A 1038 -7.89 54.00 -29.41
N ASP A 1039 -7.04 55.01 -29.55
CA ASP A 1039 -5.59 54.89 -29.72
C ASP A 1039 -4.86 54.25 -28.52
N PHE A 1040 -5.53 54.14 -27.36
CA PHE A 1040 -5.00 53.40 -26.20
C PHE A 1040 -5.09 51.87 -26.33
N ILE A 1041 -5.66 51.35 -27.43
CA ILE A 1041 -5.85 49.92 -27.69
C ILE A 1041 -4.88 49.47 -28.79
N PRO A 1042 -3.88 48.61 -28.52
CA PRO A 1042 -3.01 48.06 -29.56
C PRO A 1042 -3.80 47.22 -30.58
N GLY A 1043 -3.67 47.55 -31.87
CA GLY A 1043 -4.50 46.98 -32.95
C GLY A 1043 -4.32 45.48 -33.23
N ASP A 1044 -3.29 44.83 -32.68
CA ASP A 1044 -2.92 43.45 -32.99
C ASP A 1044 -3.66 42.36 -32.17
N VAL A 1045 -4.56 42.73 -31.25
CA VAL A 1045 -5.24 41.76 -30.36
C VAL A 1045 -6.72 41.63 -30.69
N GLY A 1046 -7.00 40.75 -31.66
CA GLY A 1046 -8.35 40.51 -32.21
C GLY A 1046 -9.42 39.95 -31.26
N LYS A 1047 -9.14 39.83 -29.95
CA LYS A 1047 -10.10 39.58 -28.86
C LYS A 1047 -9.63 40.27 -27.59
N ALA A 1048 -10.06 41.50 -27.35
CA ALA A 1048 -9.83 42.19 -26.09
C ALA A 1048 -10.32 41.34 -24.90
N GLY A 1049 -9.47 41.16 -23.88
CA GLY A 1049 -9.80 40.37 -22.70
C GLY A 1049 -11.04 40.90 -21.98
N GLN A 1050 -11.85 40.01 -21.37
CA GLN A 1050 -13.09 40.38 -20.68
C GLN A 1050 -12.86 41.42 -19.58
N GLU A 1051 -11.70 41.37 -18.91
CA GLU A 1051 -11.27 42.33 -17.90
C GLU A 1051 -11.03 43.74 -18.48
N LEU A 1052 -10.49 43.84 -19.70
CA LEU A 1052 -10.27 45.12 -20.39
C LEU A 1052 -11.60 45.76 -20.79
N ILE A 1053 -12.55 44.96 -21.29
CA ILE A 1053 -13.91 45.42 -21.61
C ILE A 1053 -14.62 45.90 -20.34
N ALA A 1054 -14.49 45.18 -19.23
CA ALA A 1054 -15.06 45.61 -17.95
C ALA A 1054 -14.46 46.94 -17.46
N CYS A 1055 -13.14 47.14 -17.61
CA CYS A 1055 -12.48 48.39 -17.25
C CYS A 1055 -12.88 49.55 -18.17
N GLN A 1056 -13.02 49.32 -19.48
CA GLN A 1056 -13.53 50.32 -20.43
C GLN A 1056 -14.96 50.75 -20.07
N ASN A 1057 -15.84 49.81 -19.76
CA ASN A 1057 -17.21 50.10 -19.33
C ASN A 1057 -17.26 50.89 -18.02
N LEU A 1058 -16.35 50.59 -17.07
CA LEU A 1058 -16.24 51.34 -15.80
C LEU A 1058 -15.76 52.79 -16.03
N VAL A 1059 -14.77 52.99 -16.91
CA VAL A 1059 -14.27 54.33 -17.28
C VAL A 1059 -15.36 55.12 -18.02
N GLY A 1060 -16.09 54.49 -18.93
CA GLY A 1060 -17.26 55.08 -19.59
C GLY A 1060 -18.33 55.52 -18.60
N ALA A 1061 -18.75 54.63 -17.70
CA ALA A 1061 -19.74 54.94 -16.67
C ALA A 1061 -19.28 56.08 -15.75
N PHE A 1062 -17.98 56.18 -15.40
CA PHE A 1062 -17.43 57.30 -14.65
C PHE A 1062 -17.52 58.62 -15.42
N VAL A 1063 -17.16 58.63 -16.71
CA VAL A 1063 -17.28 59.79 -17.59
C VAL A 1063 -18.75 60.26 -17.70
N ASP A 1064 -19.70 59.33 -17.83
CA ASP A 1064 -21.12 59.65 -17.92
C ASP A 1064 -21.66 60.27 -16.63
N HIS A 1065 -21.29 59.73 -15.45
CA HIS A 1065 -21.66 60.31 -14.17
C HIS A 1065 -21.04 61.70 -13.94
N GLN A 1066 -19.79 61.91 -14.38
CA GLN A 1066 -19.15 63.23 -14.33
C GLN A 1066 -19.87 64.23 -15.24
N ASN A 1067 -20.16 63.85 -16.49
CA ASN A 1067 -20.91 64.69 -17.42
C ASN A 1067 -22.32 65.03 -16.89
N GLN A 1068 -23.00 64.07 -16.25
CA GLN A 1068 -24.29 64.30 -15.58
C GLN A 1068 -24.16 65.25 -14.39
N ALA A 1069 -23.09 65.15 -13.60
CA ALA A 1069 -22.81 66.07 -12.50
C ALA A 1069 -22.54 67.49 -13.02
N TYR A 1070 -21.70 67.66 -14.05
CA TYR A 1070 -21.47 68.96 -14.70
C TYR A 1070 -22.75 69.56 -15.28
N ALA A 1071 -23.59 68.76 -15.95
CA ALA A 1071 -24.88 69.21 -16.45
C ALA A 1071 -25.82 69.68 -15.33
N LYS A 1072 -25.81 68.98 -14.18
CA LYS A 1072 -26.60 69.38 -13.00
C LYS A 1072 -26.05 70.65 -12.34
N VAL A 1073 -24.74 70.80 -12.23
CA VAL A 1073 -24.11 72.04 -11.72
C VAL A 1073 -24.47 73.22 -12.62
N LYS A 1074 -24.32 73.07 -13.95
CA LYS A 1074 -24.70 74.10 -14.93
C LYS A 1074 -26.18 74.48 -14.83
N ALA A 1075 -27.08 73.50 -14.68
CA ALA A 1075 -28.50 73.77 -14.49
C ALA A 1075 -28.79 74.55 -13.19
N LEU A 1076 -28.08 74.25 -12.09
CA LEU A 1076 -28.16 75.01 -10.83
C LEU A 1076 -27.55 76.42 -10.96
N GLU A 1077 -26.47 76.59 -11.74
CA GLU A 1077 -25.91 77.90 -12.06
C GLU A 1077 -26.88 78.75 -12.89
N ASP A 1078 -27.52 78.16 -13.91
CA ASP A 1078 -28.56 78.80 -14.72
C ASP A 1078 -29.80 79.17 -13.89
N GLU A 1079 -30.17 78.32 -12.91
CA GLU A 1079 -31.25 78.57 -11.93
C GLU A 1079 -30.87 79.70 -10.96
N ILE A 1080 -29.65 79.70 -10.41
CA ILE A 1080 -29.13 80.80 -9.57
C ILE A 1080 -29.12 82.12 -10.35
N GLU A 1081 -28.69 82.09 -11.61
CA GLU A 1081 -28.68 83.28 -12.47
C GLU A 1081 -30.11 83.71 -12.85
N SER A 1082 -31.07 82.77 -12.91
CA SER A 1082 -32.49 83.07 -13.05
C SER A 1082 -33.07 83.71 -11.80
N HIS A 1083 -32.74 83.20 -10.60
CA HIS A 1083 -33.11 83.81 -9.34
C HIS A 1083 -32.49 85.21 -9.16
N ARG A 1084 -31.22 85.41 -9.56
CA ARG A 1084 -30.59 86.74 -9.61
C ARG A 1084 -31.34 87.68 -10.54
N ARG A 1085 -31.68 87.23 -11.76
CA ARG A 1085 -32.49 88.02 -12.71
C ARG A 1085 -33.86 88.37 -12.13
N HIS A 1086 -34.55 87.42 -11.49
CA HIS A 1086 -35.83 87.68 -10.84
C HIS A 1086 -35.72 88.66 -9.66
N ILE A 1087 -34.71 88.52 -8.80
CA ILE A 1087 -34.41 89.48 -7.72
C ILE A 1087 -34.11 90.88 -8.28
N LEU A 1088 -33.39 90.98 -9.41
CA LEU A 1088 -33.15 92.26 -10.09
C LEU A 1088 -34.44 92.87 -10.65
N THR A 1089 -35.35 92.05 -11.21
CA THR A 1089 -36.67 92.51 -11.65
C THR A 1089 -37.52 92.99 -10.48
N LEU A 1090 -37.63 92.22 -9.39
CA LEU A 1090 -38.33 92.64 -8.17
C LEU A 1090 -37.76 93.94 -7.59
N LYS A 1091 -36.43 94.11 -7.59
CA LYS A 1091 -35.78 95.37 -7.18
C LYS A 1091 -36.15 96.55 -8.09
N ARG A 1092 -36.28 96.33 -9.41
CA ARG A 1092 -36.79 97.37 -10.33
C ARG A 1092 -38.26 97.67 -10.08
N GLU A 1093 -39.12 96.65 -10.01
CA GLU A 1093 -40.56 96.82 -9.77
C GLU A 1093 -40.84 97.55 -8.45
N LEU A 1094 -40.08 97.26 -7.39
CA LEU A 1094 -40.11 98.00 -6.13
C LEU A 1094 -39.67 99.46 -6.32
N SER A 1095 -38.59 99.71 -7.08
CA SER A 1095 -38.12 101.07 -7.42
C SER A 1095 -39.12 101.84 -8.31
N ASP A 1096 -39.93 101.12 -9.10
CA ASP A 1096 -40.97 101.68 -9.97
C ASP A 1096 -42.30 101.87 -9.24
N ALA A 1097 -42.56 101.10 -8.18
CA ALA A 1097 -43.67 101.33 -7.26
C ALA A 1097 -43.40 102.58 -6.39
N VAL A 1098 -42.19 102.68 -5.82
CA VAL A 1098 -41.75 103.86 -5.06
C VAL A 1098 -41.80 105.14 -5.90
N ARG A 1099 -41.51 105.08 -7.21
CA ARG A 1099 -41.66 106.24 -8.11
C ARG A 1099 -43.13 106.60 -8.40
N ARG A 1100 -44.02 105.61 -8.54
CA ARG A 1100 -45.43 105.84 -8.84
C ARG A 1100 -46.23 106.50 -7.72
N GLU A 1101 -45.78 106.43 -6.46
CA GLU A 1101 -46.39 107.19 -5.35
C GLU A 1101 -45.95 108.66 -5.29
N TYR A 1102 -44.99 109.10 -6.11
CA TYR A 1102 -44.41 110.45 -6.06
C TYR A 1102 -44.80 111.40 -7.21
N GLU A 1103 -45.59 110.98 -8.22
CA GLU A 1103 -45.77 111.72 -9.48
C GLU A 1103 -47.19 112.25 -9.82
N GLU A 1104 -48.21 112.13 -8.95
CA GLU A 1104 -49.52 112.81 -9.16
C GLU A 1104 -49.84 113.88 -8.08
N GLU A 1105 -50.01 115.13 -8.55
CA GLU A 1105 -49.89 116.44 -7.88
C GLU A 1105 -51.21 116.95 -7.18
N PRO A 1106 -51.23 118.04 -6.34
CA PRO A 1106 -50.98 119.43 -6.79
C PRO A 1106 -50.41 120.47 -5.76
N GLN A 1107 -49.80 121.55 -6.27
CA GLN A 1107 -49.24 122.67 -5.48
C GLN A 1107 -50.27 123.79 -5.14
N ILE A 1108 -50.62 124.02 -3.87
CA ILE A 1108 -51.34 125.20 -3.32
C ILE A 1108 -50.86 125.44 -1.87
N PRO A 1109 -50.55 126.68 -1.44
CA PRO A 1109 -49.31 126.92 -0.67
C PRO A 1109 -49.38 126.75 0.85
N THR A 1110 -48.26 126.28 1.41
CA THR A 1110 -47.85 126.41 2.81
C THR A 1110 -48.76 125.83 3.91
N ARG A 1111 -49.23 124.57 3.91
CA ARG A 1111 -49.30 123.47 2.93
C ARG A 1111 -48.18 123.27 1.90
N ASP A 1112 -46.97 123.00 2.37
CA ASP A 1112 -45.96 122.28 1.58
C ASP A 1112 -45.39 121.16 2.48
N CYS A 1113 -45.39 119.91 2.00
CA CYS A 1113 -45.26 118.72 2.85
C CYS A 1113 -44.08 117.83 2.42
N HIS A 1114 -43.63 116.98 3.36
CA HIS A 1114 -42.63 115.90 3.20
C HIS A 1114 -41.15 116.34 3.05
N LYS A 1115 -40.17 115.96 3.89
CA LYS A 1115 -40.02 114.85 4.89
C LYS A 1115 -40.29 113.45 4.32
N GLY A 1116 -39.37 112.50 4.27
CA GLY A 1116 -38.12 112.33 5.05
C GLY A 1116 -36.88 111.99 4.20
N HIS A 1117 -35.68 111.86 4.76
CA HIS A 1117 -35.33 111.14 6.01
C HIS A 1117 -35.76 109.66 5.96
N SER A 1118 -34.93 108.68 6.29
CA SER A 1118 -33.53 108.70 6.75
C SER A 1118 -33.05 107.27 7.04
N GLU A 1119 -31.77 107.12 7.44
CA GLU A 1119 -31.30 106.10 8.40
C GLU A 1119 -31.44 104.61 7.96
N GLU A 1120 -30.70 103.63 8.49
CA GLU A 1120 -29.64 103.58 9.52
C GLU A 1120 -28.70 102.43 9.08
N ASP A 1121 -27.39 102.63 9.03
CA ASP A 1121 -26.45 102.33 10.13
C ASP A 1121 -26.76 101.06 10.95
N PHE A 1122 -25.96 100.01 10.78
CA PHE A 1122 -24.75 99.74 11.57
C PHE A 1122 -25.05 99.10 12.94
N PHE A 1123 -24.98 97.77 13.02
CA PHE A 1123 -24.72 97.08 14.29
C PHE A 1123 -23.82 95.86 14.08
N ASP A 1124 -22.82 95.75 14.94
CA ASP A 1124 -21.88 94.64 15.07
C ASP A 1124 -22.20 93.82 16.34
N SER A 1125 -21.63 92.60 16.40
CA SER A 1125 -21.47 91.79 17.61
C SER A 1125 -22.74 91.34 18.38
N THR A 1126 -23.01 90.03 18.40
CA THR A 1126 -23.00 89.23 19.66
C THR A 1126 -23.13 87.71 19.47
N SER A 1127 -22.11 87.01 19.97
CA SER A 1127 -22.16 85.82 20.86
C SER A 1127 -23.12 84.64 20.60
N ALA A 1128 -22.52 83.45 20.38
CA ALA A 1128 -22.89 82.23 21.10
C ALA A 1128 -21.65 81.32 21.24
N GLU A 1129 -21.11 81.26 22.45
CA GLU A 1129 -19.98 80.44 22.89
C GLU A 1129 -20.45 79.02 23.23
N PHE A 1130 -19.65 77.98 22.96
CA PHE A 1130 -19.55 76.81 23.86
C PHE A 1130 -18.29 75.98 23.62
N LEU A 1131 -17.52 75.79 24.70
CA LEU A 1131 -16.34 74.92 24.82
C LEU A 1131 -16.73 73.43 25.00
N PRO A 1132 -15.80 72.48 24.79
CA PRO A 1132 -16.12 71.05 24.83
C PRO A 1132 -16.33 70.54 26.27
N ILE A 1133 -17.42 69.81 26.50
CA ILE A 1133 -17.67 69.09 27.75
C ILE A 1133 -17.33 67.61 27.55
N LYS A 1134 -16.46 67.10 28.43
CA LYS A 1134 -16.19 65.66 28.58
C LYS A 1134 -17.26 65.01 29.46
N GLU A 1135 -17.44 63.71 29.24
CA GLU A 1135 -17.77 62.66 30.23
C GLU A 1135 -18.56 63.09 31.46
N ASP A 1136 -19.82 62.64 31.58
CA ASP A 1136 -19.99 61.43 32.38
C ASP A 1136 -21.24 60.58 32.01
N SER A 1137 -21.01 59.27 32.08
CA SER A 1137 -21.93 58.16 32.38
C SER A 1137 -23.46 58.37 32.38
N ASP A 1138 -24.19 57.69 31.48
CA ASP A 1138 -24.97 56.50 31.91
C ASP A 1138 -25.58 55.63 30.78
N ILE A 1139 -25.70 54.32 31.07
CA ILE A 1139 -26.62 53.30 30.49
C ILE A 1139 -26.47 52.91 29.00
N SER A 1140 -25.64 51.87 28.78
CA SER A 1140 -26.00 50.59 28.11
C SER A 1140 -27.22 50.56 27.15
N PHE A 1141 -26.97 50.37 25.84
CA PHE A 1141 -27.97 49.88 24.88
C PHE A 1141 -27.62 48.49 24.32
N VAL A 1142 -28.50 47.52 24.57
CA VAL A 1142 -28.51 46.21 23.88
C VAL A 1142 -29.58 46.24 22.79
N ALA A 1143 -29.24 45.76 21.60
CA ALA A 1143 -30.11 45.84 20.43
C ALA A 1143 -31.34 44.91 20.49
N ALA A 1144 -32.52 45.48 20.22
CA ALA A 1144 -33.76 44.74 19.95
C ALA A 1144 -34.14 44.85 18.46
N LYS A 1145 -34.91 43.87 17.97
CA LYS A 1145 -34.98 43.51 16.54
C LYS A 1145 -36.41 43.61 15.98
N ALA A 1146 -36.61 44.45 14.97
CA ALA A 1146 -37.84 44.63 14.19
C ALA A 1146 -37.51 45.43 12.90
N ALA A 1147 -38.23 45.37 11.77
CA ALA A 1147 -39.23 44.43 11.25
C ALA A 1147 -39.32 44.63 9.72
N THR A 1148 -39.83 43.65 8.96
CA THR A 1148 -40.11 43.80 7.51
C THR A 1148 -41.60 44.01 7.21
N PRO A 1149 -41.99 44.78 6.17
CA PRO A 1149 -43.36 45.26 5.96
C PRO A 1149 -44.29 44.28 5.20
N LYS A 1150 -45.56 44.69 5.06
CA LYS A 1150 -46.73 43.92 4.60
C LYS A 1150 -47.10 44.13 3.11
N THR A 1151 -48.11 43.34 2.69
CA THR A 1151 -49.08 43.49 1.56
C THR A 1151 -48.85 42.58 0.34
N GLY A 1152 -49.85 41.85 -0.21
CA GLY A 1152 -51.18 41.54 0.34
C GLY A 1152 -52.13 40.72 -0.58
N SER A 1153 -53.02 39.90 0.02
CA SER A 1153 -54.31 39.37 -0.52
C SER A 1153 -54.26 38.41 -1.76
N LYS A 1154 -54.98 37.27 -1.88
CA LYS A 1154 -56.34 36.83 -1.46
C LYS A 1154 -56.47 35.28 -1.47
N LYS A 1155 -57.33 34.73 -0.59
CA LYS A 1155 -58.30 33.59 -0.74
C LYS A 1155 -57.89 32.30 -1.53
N THR A 1156 -58.24 31.06 -1.15
CA THR A 1156 -59.27 30.50 -0.21
C THR A 1156 -58.82 29.16 0.40
N ASP A 1157 -59.47 28.76 1.50
CA ASP A 1157 -59.28 27.50 2.24
C ASP A 1157 -59.55 26.20 1.47
N LYS A 1158 -58.81 25.13 1.82
CA LYS A 1158 -59.36 23.98 2.58
C LYS A 1158 -58.26 22.99 3.04
N SER A 1159 -58.25 22.71 4.34
CA SER A 1159 -57.59 21.55 4.99
C SER A 1159 -58.45 20.27 4.80
N PRO A 1160 -58.08 19.05 5.30
CA PRO A 1160 -57.00 18.71 6.25
C PRO A 1160 -56.21 17.39 6.07
N LYS A 1161 -55.07 17.35 6.78
CA LYS A 1161 -54.46 16.25 7.58
C LYS A 1161 -54.28 14.83 7.01
N TYR A 1162 -53.01 14.39 7.10
CA TYR A 1162 -52.53 13.01 6.99
C TYR A 1162 -53.00 12.10 8.15
N MET A 1163 -53.26 10.83 7.83
CA MET A 1163 -53.06 9.66 8.69
C MET A 1163 -52.51 8.48 7.86
N THR A 1164 -51.50 7.79 8.37
CA THR A 1164 -51.03 6.45 7.95
C THR A 1164 -52.10 5.38 8.26
N PRO A 1165 -52.22 4.21 7.56
CA PRO A 1165 -51.30 3.07 7.83
C PRO A 1165 -51.17 1.90 6.78
N THR A 1166 -50.18 1.02 7.05
CA THR A 1166 -50.12 -0.46 6.85
C THR A 1166 -50.55 -1.22 5.57
N ARG A 1167 -49.56 -1.96 5.00
CA ARG A 1167 -49.48 -3.44 4.78
C ARG A 1167 -50.66 -4.21 4.11
N SER A 1168 -50.43 -4.74 2.88
CA SER A 1168 -50.37 -6.19 2.53
C SER A 1168 -50.91 -6.59 1.13
N SER A 1169 -50.32 -7.66 0.57
CA SER A 1169 -50.94 -8.68 -0.34
C SER A 1169 -51.04 -8.47 -1.88
N ARG A 1170 -50.03 -9.03 -2.58
CA ARG A 1170 -50.14 -10.12 -3.61
C ARG A 1170 -50.90 -9.88 -4.94
N SER A 1171 -50.18 -9.97 -6.06
CA SER A 1171 -50.47 -10.92 -7.17
C SER A 1171 -49.36 -10.95 -8.24
N HIS A 1172 -49.29 -12.03 -9.02
CA HIS A 1172 -48.32 -12.27 -10.10
C HIS A 1172 -48.65 -11.47 -11.37
N VAL A 1173 -47.64 -11.15 -12.20
CA VAL A 1173 -47.54 -11.50 -13.65
C VAL A 1173 -46.07 -11.38 -14.08
N ARG A 1174 -45.65 -12.20 -15.05
CA ARG A 1174 -44.29 -12.30 -15.63
C ARG A 1174 -44.33 -11.92 -17.12
N PRO A 1175 -43.39 -11.11 -17.62
CA PRO A 1175 -42.86 -11.25 -18.98
C PRO A 1175 -41.33 -11.46 -18.91
N LYS A 1176 -40.81 -12.62 -19.31
CA LYS A 1176 -40.40 -12.98 -20.69
C LYS A 1176 -39.20 -12.14 -21.18
N ALA A 1177 -38.04 -12.78 -21.16
CA ALA A 1177 -36.84 -12.33 -21.87
C ALA A 1177 -37.02 -12.56 -23.38
N PHE A 1178 -36.29 -11.77 -24.17
CA PHE A 1178 -36.06 -11.99 -25.60
C PHE A 1178 -34.60 -12.35 -25.80
N GLU A 1179 -34.34 -13.43 -26.54
CA GLU A 1179 -33.05 -13.68 -27.19
C GLU A 1179 -32.91 -12.76 -28.42
N PRO A 1180 -31.70 -12.66 -28.97
CA PRO A 1180 -31.60 -13.07 -30.37
C PRO A 1180 -30.40 -13.98 -30.67
N HIS A 1181 -30.61 -14.92 -31.59
CA HIS A 1181 -29.54 -15.58 -32.36
C HIS A 1181 -29.35 -14.90 -33.71
N GLY A 1182 -28.08 -14.74 -34.12
CA GLY A 1182 -27.63 -14.96 -35.49
C GLY A 1182 -27.86 -13.88 -36.55
N ARG A 1183 -26.82 -13.08 -36.80
CA ARG A 1183 -25.99 -13.25 -38.00
C ARG A 1183 -24.53 -12.87 -37.69
#